data_AF-A0A450Y9L1-F1
#
_entry.id   AF-A0A450Y9L1-F1
#
_cell.length_a   1.000
_cell.length_b   1.000
_cell.length_c   1.000
_cell.angle_alpha   90.00
_cell.angle_beta   90.00
_cell.angle_gamma   90.00
#
_symmetry.space_group_name_H-M   'P 1'
#
loop_
_entity.id
_entity.type
_entity.pdbx_description
1 polymer ?
#
loop_
_entity_poly.entity_id
_entity_poly.type
_entity_poly.pdbx_seq_one_letter_code
_entity_poly.pdbx_strand_id
1 'polypeptide(L)'
;MPELTFASTEWVKPLSRKLLPLERKLAFGIQDEQTEELREIGDTFGLSFFDLAKYYIPLYCQDHDPTDHAEEGEPISDVKIPVFSAINAFLKGNRQPSNNGDRQMFVLSGAGMGKTSLLVMIKLSHITAFWPRGYHCLLLKIGEDTLARVAEQADQANTVLLLDALDEDPLAWGNTRERLLAIIAATGNYYRVIISCHPRLLLEVDSDIFDGSGRIRIDRHICPMIFLAPFDDGQVSRYLARRYPDHWRDRILRRGNFMHWRARRLTSEMGSLRFQPLLLSHIHDILALGEAGIRSYDLYAFYQTLVRTWLARQESKLHRRIANPPNRETLWKICATLAVFLQSKREWPLSLTALHRLTEEFPMLANLEYFDVGGNSLLKRISDGGFRFSHNSIREFLVAYSVLNGEADIIGDGIRVTPRLLTFLKARDRTEFAFPRQFDERTCPAIPELHFYDMLKDSQHGPRMQLIPAGEFLMGSRAGKGYKDEYPQHRVRITTPFALGTWAVTFTEYDHFCEATGRGKPADEGWGREGRPVINVSWRDALDYCAWLSEETGERYRLPSEAQWEYAIRAGTETNYWWGDEFRGNMANCVGCESQWDDKKTAPVGSFAPNSFGLFDMGGNVCEWLADCWHSNYQGAPVDERVWERENPGDCVWRVTRGGSWIGSAWYLRSASRFWFSSDVANFNVGFRVVREI
;
A
#
# COMPACT_ATOMS: atom_id res chain seq x y z
N MET A 1 32.33 -25.07 -36.93
CA MET A 1 31.07 -24.44 -37.40
C MET A 1 30.91 -23.14 -36.64
N PRO A 2 30.50 -22.02 -37.27
CA PRO A 2 30.21 -20.80 -36.51
C PRO A 2 29.18 -21.10 -35.42
N GLU A 3 29.39 -20.54 -34.24
CA GLU A 3 28.54 -20.79 -33.07
C GLU A 3 27.11 -20.31 -33.36
N LEU A 4 26.13 -21.23 -33.34
CA LEU A 4 24.71 -20.90 -33.53
C LEU A 4 24.28 -19.90 -32.46
N THR A 5 23.94 -18.67 -32.84
CA THR A 5 23.52 -17.63 -31.90
C THR A 5 22.13 -17.15 -32.28
N PHE A 6 21.16 -17.36 -31.39
CA PHE A 6 19.75 -17.00 -31.58
C PHE A 6 19.35 -15.79 -30.72
N ALA A 7 20.08 -15.52 -29.64
CA ALA A 7 19.83 -14.39 -28.76
C ALA A 7 21.17 -13.81 -28.25
N SER A 8 21.33 -12.49 -28.33
CA SER A 8 22.51 -11.80 -27.82
C SER A 8 22.21 -10.35 -27.43
N THR A 9 22.82 -9.90 -26.34
CA THR A 9 22.82 -8.48 -25.92
C THR A 9 23.52 -7.58 -26.92
N GLU A 10 24.46 -8.11 -27.71
CA GLU A 10 25.26 -7.33 -28.67
C GLU A 10 24.41 -6.74 -29.80
N TRP A 11 23.31 -7.41 -30.16
CA TRP A 11 22.45 -6.98 -31.26
C TRP A 11 21.52 -5.84 -30.87
N VAL A 12 21.29 -5.60 -29.58
CA VAL A 12 20.33 -4.60 -29.08
C VAL A 12 20.66 -3.17 -29.54
N LYS A 13 21.96 -2.84 -29.70
CA LYS A 13 22.39 -1.55 -30.24
C LYS A 13 22.19 -1.43 -31.77
N PRO A 14 22.69 -2.35 -32.61
CA PRO A 14 22.50 -2.27 -34.06
C PRO A 14 21.06 -2.55 -34.52
N LEU A 15 20.22 -3.23 -33.73
CA LEU A 15 18.83 -3.55 -34.07
C LEU A 15 18.03 -2.31 -34.50
N SER A 16 18.07 -1.23 -33.70
CA SER A 16 17.32 0.00 -34.02
C SER A 16 17.77 0.61 -35.35
N ARG A 17 19.07 0.51 -35.69
CA ARG A 17 19.60 0.98 -36.99
C ARG A 17 19.10 0.14 -38.16
N LYS A 18 18.98 -1.18 -37.98
CA LYS A 18 18.45 -2.08 -39.01
C LYS A 18 16.93 -1.96 -39.20
N LEU A 19 16.20 -1.48 -38.20
CA LEU A 19 14.75 -1.26 -38.29
C LEU A 19 14.38 0.04 -39.03
N LEU A 20 15.26 1.05 -39.05
CA LEU A 20 15.01 2.35 -39.71
C LEU A 20 14.52 2.27 -41.17
N PRO A 21 15.08 1.40 -42.05
CA PRO A 21 14.55 1.22 -43.40
C PRO A 21 13.12 0.67 -43.43
N LEU A 22 12.79 -0.24 -42.51
CA LEU A 22 11.46 -0.85 -42.38
C LEU A 22 10.44 0.17 -41.82
N GLU A 23 10.87 1.03 -40.89
CA GLU A 23 10.10 2.18 -40.39
C GLU A 23 9.67 3.09 -41.52
N ARG A 24 10.60 3.44 -42.41
CA ARG A 24 10.31 4.27 -43.58
C ARG A 24 9.33 3.57 -44.52
N LYS A 25 9.54 2.29 -44.84
CA LYS A 25 8.62 1.52 -45.69
C LYS A 25 7.18 1.54 -45.15
N LEU A 26 7.02 1.30 -43.85
CA LEU A 26 5.73 1.34 -43.17
C LEU A 26 5.09 2.74 -43.24
N ALA A 27 5.87 3.80 -43.01
CA ALA A 27 5.40 5.18 -43.11
C ALA A 27 4.96 5.56 -44.54
N PHE A 28 5.56 4.97 -45.56
CA PHE A 28 5.19 5.15 -46.97
C PHE A 28 4.10 4.16 -47.45
N GLY A 29 3.57 3.30 -46.57
CA GLY A 29 2.51 2.36 -46.93
C GLY A 29 2.94 1.20 -47.83
N ILE A 30 4.25 0.92 -47.93
CA ILE A 30 4.77 -0.19 -48.74
C ILE A 30 4.44 -1.52 -48.04
N GLN A 31 3.84 -2.45 -48.78
CA GLN A 31 3.48 -3.79 -48.29
C GLN A 31 4.42 -4.86 -48.86
N ASP A 32 5.20 -5.44 -47.96
CA ASP A 32 5.93 -6.69 -48.13
C ASP A 32 5.74 -7.58 -46.88
N GLU A 33 6.14 -8.84 -46.97
CA GLU A 33 5.97 -9.85 -45.91
C GLU A 33 6.52 -9.38 -44.55
N GLN A 34 7.67 -8.70 -44.54
CA GLN A 34 8.28 -8.20 -43.29
C GLN A 34 7.52 -7.03 -42.69
N THR A 35 7.01 -6.11 -43.53
CA THR A 35 6.21 -4.97 -43.06
C THR A 35 4.84 -5.38 -42.55
N GLU A 36 4.21 -6.41 -43.14
CA GLU A 36 2.92 -6.93 -42.67
C GLU A 36 3.07 -7.62 -41.31
N GLU A 37 4.12 -8.43 -41.16
CA GLU A 37 4.46 -9.06 -39.87
C GLU A 37 4.73 -8.01 -38.77
N LEU A 38 5.41 -6.91 -39.09
CA LEU A 38 5.64 -5.81 -38.15
C LEU A 38 4.34 -5.08 -37.76
N ARG A 39 3.37 -4.94 -38.69
CA ARG A 39 2.04 -4.38 -38.38
C ARG A 39 1.29 -5.29 -37.42
N GLU A 40 1.23 -6.59 -37.71
CA GLU A 40 0.55 -7.58 -36.86
C GLU A 40 1.09 -7.55 -35.43
N ILE A 41 2.42 -7.47 -35.27
CA ILE A 41 3.05 -7.32 -33.94
C ILE A 41 2.61 -6.02 -33.26
N GLY A 42 2.61 -4.89 -33.98
CA GLY A 42 2.21 -3.59 -33.46
C GLY A 42 0.76 -3.59 -32.97
N ASP A 43 -0.15 -4.16 -33.77
CA ASP A 43 -1.59 -4.22 -33.49
C ASP A 43 -1.91 -5.19 -32.34
N THR A 44 -1.25 -6.36 -32.32
CA THR A 44 -1.49 -7.40 -31.31
C THR A 44 -0.98 -6.99 -29.92
N PHE A 45 0.22 -6.41 -29.85
CA PHE A 45 0.88 -6.14 -28.57
C PHE A 45 0.75 -4.68 -28.10
N GLY A 46 0.28 -3.78 -28.96
CA GLY A 46 0.03 -2.37 -28.62
C GLY A 46 1.30 -1.60 -28.21
N LEU A 47 2.46 -2.01 -28.73
CA LEU A 47 3.77 -1.43 -28.43
C LEU A 47 4.31 -0.67 -29.65
N SER A 48 4.96 0.48 -29.40
CA SER A 48 5.85 1.09 -30.39
C SER A 48 7.14 0.27 -30.44
N PHE A 49 7.22 -0.68 -31.37
CA PHE A 49 8.40 -1.56 -31.50
C PHE A 49 9.67 -0.79 -31.93
N PHE A 50 9.52 0.37 -32.59
CA PHE A 50 10.64 1.27 -32.86
C PHE A 50 11.17 1.92 -31.59
N ASP A 51 10.30 2.47 -30.74
CA ASP A 51 10.72 3.01 -29.44
C ASP A 51 11.30 1.90 -28.56
N LEU A 52 10.66 0.74 -28.53
CA LEU A 52 11.14 -0.42 -27.80
C LEU A 52 12.59 -0.74 -28.22
N ALA A 53 12.83 -0.99 -29.51
CA ALA A 53 14.17 -1.26 -30.03
C ALA A 53 15.17 -0.14 -29.72
N LYS A 54 14.73 1.12 -29.77
CA LYS A 54 15.57 2.29 -29.53
C LYS A 54 15.97 2.46 -28.08
N TYR A 55 15.15 2.06 -27.11
CA TYR A 55 15.37 2.32 -25.68
C TYR A 55 15.47 1.06 -24.80
N TYR A 56 15.34 -0.14 -25.38
CA TYR A 56 15.39 -1.40 -24.65
C TYR A 56 16.69 -1.56 -23.86
N ILE A 57 16.56 -1.95 -22.59
CA ILE A 57 17.67 -2.36 -21.73
C ILE A 57 17.53 -3.86 -21.48
N PRO A 58 18.57 -4.67 -21.78
CA PRO A 58 18.52 -6.11 -21.49
C PRO A 58 18.23 -6.39 -20.03
N LEU A 59 17.29 -7.30 -19.80
CA LEU A 59 16.89 -7.78 -18.48
C LEU A 59 17.90 -8.81 -17.94
N TYR A 60 17.89 -8.96 -16.62
CA TYR A 60 18.50 -10.09 -15.94
C TYR A 60 17.42 -11.13 -15.61
N CYS A 61 17.82 -12.37 -15.41
CA CYS A 61 16.97 -13.43 -14.87
C CYS A 61 17.67 -14.21 -13.76
N GLN A 62 16.87 -14.97 -13.01
CA GLN A 62 17.24 -15.81 -11.88
C GLN A 62 16.31 -17.03 -11.81
N ASP A 63 16.61 -17.98 -10.92
CA ASP A 63 15.93 -19.28 -10.86
C ASP A 63 14.77 -19.33 -9.85
N HIS A 64 14.55 -18.26 -9.08
CA HIS A 64 13.51 -18.13 -8.06
C HIS A 64 12.66 -16.85 -8.20
N ASP A 65 11.44 -16.87 -7.67
CA ASP A 65 10.51 -15.74 -7.78
C ASP A 65 11.00 -14.54 -6.96
N PRO A 66 11.25 -13.36 -7.58
CA PRO A 66 11.67 -12.17 -6.85
C PRO A 66 10.57 -11.57 -5.96
N THR A 67 9.31 -12.04 -6.06
CA THR A 67 8.17 -11.52 -5.29
C THR A 67 7.95 -12.21 -3.95
N ASP A 68 8.51 -13.40 -3.71
CA ASP A 68 8.43 -14.10 -2.41
C ASP A 68 9.26 -13.42 -1.30
N HIS A 69 10.18 -12.52 -1.67
CA HIS A 69 11.11 -11.87 -0.73
C HIS A 69 10.87 -10.36 -0.58
N ALA A 70 9.83 -9.81 -1.21
CA ALA A 70 9.58 -8.37 -1.20
C ALA A 70 8.93 -7.84 0.10
N GLU A 71 8.45 -8.73 0.98
CA GLU A 71 7.82 -8.35 2.25
C GLU A 71 8.76 -8.46 3.48
N GLU A 72 9.90 -9.15 3.38
CA GLU A 72 10.82 -9.35 4.51
C GLU A 72 12.30 -9.13 4.13
N GLY A 73 12.73 -7.87 4.19
CA GLY A 73 13.94 -7.43 4.91
C GLY A 73 15.36 -7.90 4.54
N GLU A 74 15.62 -9.04 3.89
CA GLU A 74 17.01 -9.49 3.64
C GLU A 74 17.25 -9.98 2.20
N PRO A 75 18.23 -9.39 1.47
CA PRO A 75 18.60 -9.86 0.15
C PRO A 75 19.51 -11.08 0.28
N ILE A 76 18.99 -12.27 -0.02
CA ILE A 76 19.84 -13.38 -0.46
C ILE A 76 20.59 -12.88 -1.71
N SER A 77 21.89 -13.16 -1.80
CA SER A 77 22.70 -12.74 -2.94
C SER A 77 22.26 -13.48 -4.20
N ASP A 78 21.27 -12.94 -4.91
CA ASP A 78 20.72 -13.55 -6.11
C ASP A 78 21.74 -13.47 -7.25
N VAL A 79 22.21 -14.63 -7.73
CA VAL A 79 23.06 -14.70 -8.92
C VAL A 79 22.21 -14.36 -10.14
N LYS A 80 22.26 -13.10 -10.56
CA LYS A 80 21.58 -12.60 -11.76
C LYS A 80 22.42 -12.85 -13.01
N ILE A 81 21.81 -13.44 -14.04
CA ILE A 81 22.46 -13.63 -15.35
C ILE A 81 21.70 -12.88 -16.46
N PRO A 82 22.36 -12.43 -17.54
CA PRO A 82 21.67 -11.76 -18.65
C PRO A 82 20.64 -12.67 -19.30
N VAL A 83 19.39 -12.23 -19.44
CA VAL A 83 18.28 -13.08 -19.91
C VAL A 83 18.52 -13.65 -21.30
N PHE A 84 19.14 -12.89 -22.20
CA PHE A 84 19.47 -13.37 -23.55
C PHE A 84 20.53 -14.47 -23.53
N SER A 85 21.39 -14.52 -22.51
CA SER A 85 22.34 -15.62 -22.33
C SER A 85 21.61 -16.92 -21.99
N ALA A 86 20.66 -16.87 -21.06
CA ALA A 86 19.83 -18.01 -20.67
C ALA A 86 18.97 -18.50 -21.86
N ILE A 87 18.30 -17.60 -22.56
CA ILE A 87 17.51 -17.92 -23.76
C ILE A 87 18.40 -18.54 -24.85
N ASN A 88 19.57 -17.96 -25.14
CA ASN A 88 20.45 -18.50 -26.16
C ASN A 88 20.96 -19.90 -25.80
N ALA A 89 21.28 -20.14 -24.52
CA ALA A 89 21.67 -21.47 -24.04
C ALA A 89 20.55 -22.50 -24.25
N PHE A 90 19.30 -22.13 -23.92
CA PHE A 90 18.13 -22.98 -24.16
C PHE A 90 17.90 -23.27 -25.66
N LEU A 91 17.98 -22.24 -26.50
CA LEU A 91 17.80 -22.36 -27.95
C LEU A 91 18.94 -23.15 -28.63
N LYS A 92 20.15 -23.13 -28.06
CA LYS A 92 21.30 -23.93 -28.51
C LYS A 92 21.23 -25.41 -28.13
N GLY A 93 20.44 -25.79 -27.12
CA GLY A 93 20.54 -27.05 -26.37
C GLY A 93 20.64 -28.34 -27.21
N ASN A 94 21.03 -29.45 -26.57
CA ASN A 94 21.37 -30.72 -27.23
C ASN A 94 20.37 -31.15 -28.32
N ARG A 95 20.90 -31.65 -29.45
CA ARG A 95 20.17 -31.98 -30.70
C ARG A 95 19.05 -33.03 -30.55
N GLN A 96 18.95 -33.72 -29.42
CA GLN A 96 17.85 -34.64 -29.13
C GLN A 96 17.15 -34.22 -27.84
N PRO A 97 16.13 -33.35 -27.92
CA PRO A 97 15.22 -33.11 -26.81
C PRO A 97 14.52 -34.42 -26.46
N SER A 98 14.46 -34.78 -25.18
CA SER A 98 13.56 -35.84 -24.76
C SER A 98 12.11 -35.36 -24.95
N ASN A 99 11.15 -36.26 -25.18
CA ASN A 99 9.73 -35.89 -25.27
C ASN A 99 9.12 -35.46 -23.92
N ASN A 100 9.94 -35.24 -22.88
CA ASN A 100 9.51 -34.94 -21.51
C ASN A 100 9.58 -33.44 -21.15
N GLY A 101 9.22 -32.52 -22.06
CA GLY A 101 9.07 -31.09 -21.74
C GLY A 101 10.31 -30.20 -21.91
N ASP A 102 11.47 -30.76 -22.27
CA ASP A 102 12.73 -30.02 -22.50
C ASP A 102 12.67 -29.02 -23.67
N ARG A 103 11.59 -29.04 -24.48
CA ARG A 103 11.39 -28.15 -25.62
C ARG A 103 10.69 -26.85 -25.26
N GLN A 104 10.02 -26.78 -24.12
CA GLN A 104 9.25 -25.62 -23.66
C GLN A 104 9.98 -24.97 -22.49
N MET A 105 10.25 -23.67 -22.58
CA MET A 105 10.77 -22.87 -21.47
C MET A 105 9.75 -21.85 -21.02
N PHE A 106 9.53 -21.73 -19.72
CA PHE A 106 8.68 -20.70 -19.13
C PHE A 106 9.48 -19.47 -18.74
N VAL A 107 8.99 -18.29 -19.11
CA VAL A 107 9.53 -16.99 -18.70
C VAL A 107 8.52 -16.34 -17.76
N LEU A 108 8.89 -16.29 -16.49
CA LEU A 108 8.02 -15.92 -15.38
C LEU A 108 8.36 -14.52 -14.87
N SER A 109 7.35 -13.71 -14.58
CA SER A 109 7.55 -12.45 -13.86
C SER A 109 6.22 -11.85 -13.40
N GLY A 110 6.30 -10.90 -12.45
CA GLY A 110 5.21 -9.98 -12.15
C GLY A 110 4.78 -9.13 -13.35
N ALA A 111 3.63 -8.46 -13.22
CA ALA A 111 3.15 -7.51 -14.22
C ALA A 111 4.16 -6.36 -14.43
N GLY A 112 4.32 -5.91 -15.68
CA GLY A 112 5.17 -4.76 -16.01
C GLY A 112 6.69 -5.01 -15.98
N MET A 113 7.15 -6.25 -15.77
CA MET A 113 8.58 -6.61 -15.76
C MET A 113 9.19 -6.89 -17.15
N GLY A 114 8.41 -6.74 -18.22
CA GLY A 114 8.95 -6.75 -19.59
C GLY A 114 8.94 -8.10 -20.33
N LYS A 115 8.09 -9.07 -19.95
CA LYS A 115 7.90 -10.36 -20.67
C LYS A 115 7.60 -10.18 -22.16
N THR A 116 6.52 -9.46 -22.47
CA THR A 116 6.12 -9.16 -23.86
C THR A 116 7.23 -8.42 -24.60
N SER A 117 7.85 -7.43 -23.96
CA SER A 117 8.97 -6.68 -24.52
C SER A 117 10.17 -7.57 -24.88
N LEU A 118 10.48 -8.56 -24.05
CA LEU A 118 11.54 -9.53 -24.30
C LEU A 118 11.22 -10.39 -25.53
N LEU A 119 10.02 -10.99 -25.60
CA LEU A 119 9.61 -11.82 -26.74
C LEU A 119 9.58 -11.03 -28.06
N VAL A 120 9.06 -9.80 -28.03
CA VAL A 120 9.09 -8.91 -29.21
C VAL A 120 10.52 -8.59 -29.64
N MET A 121 11.45 -8.34 -28.70
CA MET A 121 12.86 -8.10 -29.04
C MET A 121 13.53 -9.32 -29.69
N ILE A 122 13.19 -10.54 -29.25
CA ILE A 122 13.66 -11.79 -29.87
C ILE A 122 13.14 -11.87 -31.32
N LYS A 123 11.85 -11.62 -31.54
CA LYS A 123 11.24 -11.63 -32.88
C LYS A 123 11.83 -10.57 -33.82
N LEU A 124 12.04 -9.35 -33.33
CA LEU A 124 12.68 -8.28 -34.11
C LEU A 124 14.12 -8.64 -34.53
N SER A 125 14.85 -9.37 -33.68
CA SER A 125 16.21 -9.83 -34.03
C SER A 125 16.22 -10.86 -35.16
N HIS A 126 15.17 -11.68 -35.27
CA HIS A 126 14.95 -12.58 -36.40
C HIS A 126 14.62 -11.80 -37.68
N ILE A 127 13.65 -10.88 -37.63
CA ILE A 127 13.23 -10.07 -38.80
C ILE A 127 14.41 -9.29 -39.39
N THR A 128 15.32 -8.81 -38.54
CA THR A 128 16.51 -8.05 -38.95
C THR A 128 17.73 -8.92 -39.29
N ALA A 129 17.51 -10.23 -39.46
CA ALA A 129 18.50 -11.22 -39.90
C ALA A 129 19.75 -11.30 -39.02
N PHE A 130 19.59 -11.29 -37.68
CA PHE A 130 20.67 -11.65 -36.75
C PHE A 130 20.74 -13.15 -36.46
N TRP A 131 19.73 -13.92 -36.90
CA TRP A 131 19.60 -15.34 -36.62
C TRP A 131 20.37 -16.23 -37.62
N PRO A 132 20.66 -17.49 -37.25
CA PRO A 132 21.22 -18.46 -38.17
C PRO A 132 20.25 -18.74 -39.33
N ARG A 133 20.79 -19.00 -40.53
CA ARG A 133 19.97 -19.34 -41.70
C ARG A 133 19.24 -20.66 -41.50
N GLY A 134 18.02 -20.75 -42.04
CA GLY A 134 17.21 -21.97 -42.01
C GLY A 134 16.40 -22.17 -40.73
N TYR A 135 16.42 -21.20 -39.80
CA TYR A 135 15.56 -21.20 -38.63
C TYR A 135 14.55 -20.06 -38.73
N HIS A 136 13.31 -20.36 -38.35
CA HIS A 136 12.21 -19.41 -38.33
C HIS A 136 11.84 -19.03 -36.89
N CYS A 137 11.15 -17.91 -36.71
CA CYS A 137 10.66 -17.45 -35.41
C CYS A 137 9.20 -17.02 -35.56
N LEU A 138 8.28 -17.62 -34.81
CA LEU A 138 6.86 -17.26 -34.79
C LEU A 138 6.51 -16.67 -33.43
N LEU A 139 5.83 -15.52 -33.40
CA LEU A 139 5.37 -14.87 -32.17
C LEU A 139 3.85 -14.79 -32.17
N LEU A 140 3.21 -15.41 -31.17
CA LEU A 140 1.77 -15.41 -30.99
C LEU A 140 1.41 -14.90 -29.59
N LYS A 141 0.30 -14.16 -29.51
CA LYS A 141 -0.38 -13.93 -28.23
C LYS A 141 -1.31 -15.12 -27.96
N ILE A 142 -1.28 -15.67 -26.75
CA ILE A 142 -2.13 -16.81 -26.40
C ILE A 142 -3.59 -16.35 -26.32
N GLY A 143 -4.49 -17.17 -26.87
CA GLY A 143 -5.93 -16.97 -26.95
C GLY A 143 -6.65 -18.23 -27.47
N GLU A 144 -7.94 -18.10 -27.76
CA GLU A 144 -8.81 -19.23 -28.14
C GLU A 144 -8.31 -20.00 -29.38
N ASP A 145 -7.78 -19.28 -30.37
CA ASP A 145 -7.30 -19.78 -31.66
C ASP A 145 -5.86 -20.34 -31.61
N THR A 146 -5.17 -20.27 -30.47
CA THR A 146 -3.74 -20.60 -30.37
C THR A 146 -3.40 -22.00 -30.87
N LEU A 147 -4.20 -23.01 -30.51
CA LEU A 147 -3.92 -24.40 -30.94
C LEU A 147 -4.08 -24.58 -32.45
N ALA A 148 -5.02 -23.88 -33.08
CA ALA A 148 -5.22 -23.93 -34.52
C ALA A 148 -4.04 -23.27 -35.26
N ARG A 149 -3.64 -22.06 -34.84
CA ARG A 149 -2.50 -21.34 -35.43
C ARG A 149 -1.17 -22.10 -35.28
N VAL A 150 -0.99 -22.78 -34.15
CA VAL A 150 0.18 -23.65 -33.91
C VAL A 150 0.16 -24.86 -34.85
N ALA A 151 -1.00 -25.47 -35.08
CA ALA A 151 -1.11 -26.62 -35.99
C ALA A 151 -0.92 -26.25 -37.47
N GLU A 152 -1.34 -25.05 -37.89
CA GLU A 152 -1.23 -24.57 -39.27
C GLU A 152 0.20 -24.21 -39.70
N GLN A 153 1.10 -23.96 -38.74
CA GLN A 153 2.46 -23.54 -39.04
C GLN A 153 3.26 -24.64 -39.77
N ALA A 154 3.75 -24.31 -40.96
CA ALA A 154 4.69 -25.16 -41.70
C ALA A 154 6.09 -25.16 -41.05
N ASP A 155 6.82 -26.26 -41.24
CA ASP A 155 8.21 -26.45 -40.77
C ASP A 155 8.41 -26.18 -39.26
N GLN A 156 7.56 -26.79 -38.42
CA GLN A 156 7.66 -26.71 -36.96
C GLN A 156 9.07 -27.09 -36.47
N ALA A 157 9.71 -28.10 -37.09
CA ALA A 157 11.01 -28.63 -36.69
C ALA A 157 12.15 -27.61 -36.73
N ASN A 158 12.07 -26.57 -37.57
CA ASN A 158 13.04 -25.47 -37.65
C ASN A 158 12.49 -24.13 -37.12
N THR A 159 11.30 -24.14 -36.51
CA THR A 159 10.65 -22.92 -36.01
C THR A 159 10.80 -22.80 -34.50
N VAL A 160 11.32 -21.64 -34.03
CA VAL A 160 11.21 -21.21 -32.63
C VAL A 160 9.87 -20.54 -32.42
N LEU A 161 9.06 -21.06 -31.49
CA LEU A 161 7.76 -20.50 -31.16
C LEU A 161 7.82 -19.66 -29.89
N LEU A 162 7.31 -18.43 -29.95
CA LEU A 162 7.18 -17.52 -28.82
C LEU A 162 5.69 -17.35 -28.54
N LEU A 163 5.24 -17.77 -27.36
CA LEU A 163 3.86 -17.63 -26.90
C LEU A 163 3.81 -16.65 -25.73
N ASP A 164 3.13 -15.52 -25.91
CA ASP A 164 3.03 -14.47 -24.89
C ASP A 164 1.69 -14.51 -24.14
N ALA A 165 1.74 -14.16 -22.86
CA ALA A 165 0.59 -13.86 -22.01
C ALA A 165 -0.36 -15.04 -21.76
N LEU A 166 0.18 -16.18 -21.33
CA LEU A 166 -0.65 -17.33 -20.91
C LEU A 166 -1.58 -16.96 -19.75
N ASP A 167 -1.16 -16.03 -18.88
CA ASP A 167 -1.99 -15.49 -17.80
C ASP A 167 -3.18 -14.63 -18.28
N GLU A 168 -3.20 -14.28 -19.56
CA GLU A 168 -4.32 -13.60 -20.22
C GLU A 168 -5.18 -14.57 -21.08
N ASP A 169 -4.90 -15.88 -21.11
CA ASP A 169 -5.63 -16.87 -21.94
C ASP A 169 -7.02 -17.21 -21.37
N PRO A 170 -8.12 -16.84 -22.05
CA PRO A 170 -9.49 -17.14 -21.61
C PRO A 170 -9.77 -18.62 -21.37
N LEU A 171 -9.10 -19.51 -22.12
CA LEU A 171 -9.29 -20.96 -22.00
C LEU A 171 -8.46 -21.59 -20.88
N ALA A 172 -7.50 -20.86 -20.31
CA ALA A 172 -6.75 -21.31 -19.13
C ALA A 172 -7.52 -21.03 -17.83
N TRP A 173 -8.61 -20.26 -17.89
CA TRP A 173 -9.35 -19.76 -16.74
C TRP A 173 -10.15 -20.87 -16.06
N GLY A 174 -9.81 -21.20 -14.80
CA GLY A 174 -10.40 -22.33 -14.07
C GLY A 174 -10.05 -23.72 -14.62
N ASN A 175 -9.28 -23.79 -15.71
CA ASN A 175 -8.82 -25.03 -16.36
C ASN A 175 -7.34 -24.96 -16.76
N THR A 176 -6.53 -24.29 -15.95
CA THR A 176 -5.13 -23.96 -16.28
C THR A 176 -4.31 -25.22 -16.57
N ARG A 177 -4.51 -26.29 -15.77
CA ARG A 177 -3.77 -27.55 -15.93
C ARG A 177 -4.01 -28.20 -17.29
N GLU A 178 -5.27 -28.40 -17.68
CA GLU A 178 -5.59 -29.05 -18.96
C GLU A 178 -5.18 -28.18 -20.14
N ARG A 179 -5.41 -26.87 -20.06
CA ARG A 179 -5.02 -25.93 -21.10
C ARG A 179 -3.51 -25.93 -21.32
N LEU A 180 -2.73 -25.94 -20.23
CA LEU A 180 -1.27 -26.01 -20.29
C LEU A 180 -0.78 -27.32 -20.92
N LEU A 181 -1.38 -28.45 -20.56
CA LEU A 181 -1.08 -29.74 -21.16
C LEU A 181 -1.40 -29.77 -22.66
N ALA A 182 -2.50 -29.16 -23.09
CA ALA A 182 -2.86 -29.05 -24.50
C ALA A 182 -1.83 -28.21 -25.28
N ILE A 183 -1.38 -27.09 -24.73
CA ILE A 183 -0.33 -26.25 -25.34
C ILE A 183 1.00 -27.01 -25.43
N ILE A 184 1.42 -27.69 -24.36
CA ILE A 184 2.66 -28.48 -24.35
C ILE A 184 2.60 -29.59 -25.41
N ALA A 185 1.47 -30.30 -25.52
CA ALA A 185 1.28 -31.35 -26.52
C ALA A 185 1.32 -30.80 -27.95
N ALA A 186 0.57 -29.73 -28.24
CA ALA A 186 0.49 -29.13 -29.57
C ALA A 186 1.84 -28.54 -30.05
N THR A 187 2.68 -28.10 -29.11
CA THR A 187 3.98 -27.50 -29.41
C THR A 187 5.13 -28.49 -29.44
N GLY A 188 4.88 -29.79 -29.23
CA GLY A 188 5.89 -30.83 -29.10
C GLY A 188 6.80 -31.03 -30.31
N ASN A 189 6.36 -30.63 -31.51
CA ASN A 189 7.12 -30.78 -32.76
C ASN A 189 8.00 -29.58 -33.11
N TYR A 190 7.86 -28.46 -32.39
CA TYR A 190 8.64 -27.26 -32.66
C TYR A 190 10.12 -27.45 -32.30
N TYR A 191 11.00 -26.64 -32.92
CA TYR A 191 12.42 -26.63 -32.57
C TYR A 191 12.61 -26.33 -31.08
N ARG A 192 12.05 -25.20 -30.62
CA ARG A 192 11.97 -24.76 -29.22
C ARG A 192 10.78 -23.82 -29.03
N VAL A 193 10.22 -23.79 -27.83
CA VAL A 193 9.09 -22.94 -27.47
C VAL A 193 9.39 -22.16 -26.21
N ILE A 194 9.08 -20.86 -26.22
CA ILE A 194 9.18 -19.98 -25.05
C ILE A 194 7.78 -19.48 -24.72
N ILE A 195 7.33 -19.70 -23.48
CA ILE A 195 5.99 -19.35 -23.01
C ILE A 195 6.12 -18.31 -21.90
N SER A 196 5.53 -17.13 -22.08
CA SER A 196 5.51 -16.09 -21.05
C SER A 196 4.24 -16.19 -20.20
N CYS A 197 4.39 -16.09 -18.88
CA CYS A 197 3.24 -16.06 -17.98
C CYS A 197 3.56 -15.42 -16.62
N HIS A 198 2.54 -15.26 -15.79
CA HIS A 198 2.70 -14.82 -14.40
C HIS A 198 2.90 -16.03 -13.47
N PRO A 199 3.83 -15.99 -12.49
CA PRO A 199 4.12 -17.11 -11.59
C PRO A 199 2.89 -17.70 -10.90
N ARG A 200 2.01 -16.83 -10.38
CA ARG A 200 0.77 -17.26 -9.68
C ARG A 200 -0.16 -18.15 -10.51
N LEU A 201 -0.19 -18.00 -11.83
CA LEU A 201 -1.02 -18.88 -12.68
C LEU A 201 -0.59 -20.35 -12.55
N LEU A 202 0.71 -20.57 -12.37
CA LEU A 202 1.27 -21.92 -12.26
C LEU A 202 1.09 -22.49 -10.84
N LEU A 203 1.05 -21.63 -9.81
CA LEU A 203 0.73 -22.03 -8.44
C LEU A 203 -0.71 -22.54 -8.28
N GLU A 204 -1.65 -22.13 -9.15
CA GLU A 204 -3.02 -22.67 -9.15
C GLU A 204 -3.09 -24.15 -9.58
N VAL A 205 -2.03 -24.68 -10.20
CA VAL A 205 -2.02 -26.04 -10.74
C VAL A 205 -1.63 -27.08 -9.67
N ASP A 206 -0.67 -26.78 -8.79
CA ASP A 206 -0.22 -27.60 -7.64
C ASP A 206 0.84 -26.79 -6.83
N SER A 207 0.88 -26.91 -5.50
CA SER A 207 1.76 -26.10 -4.64
C SER A 207 3.22 -26.55 -4.68
N ASP A 208 3.48 -27.82 -5.01
CA ASP A 208 4.82 -28.45 -5.03
C ASP A 208 5.44 -28.48 -6.44
N ILE A 209 5.05 -27.53 -7.30
CA ILE A 209 5.42 -27.47 -8.71
C ILE A 209 6.87 -26.99 -8.95
N PHE A 210 7.41 -26.21 -8.01
CA PHE A 210 8.74 -25.64 -8.09
C PHE A 210 9.74 -26.51 -7.32
N ASP A 211 10.65 -27.15 -8.03
CA ASP A 211 11.66 -28.04 -7.44
C ASP A 211 12.91 -27.29 -6.93
N GLY A 212 12.89 -25.94 -6.93
CA GLY A 212 14.02 -25.09 -6.58
C GLY A 212 15.20 -25.16 -7.56
N SER A 213 15.06 -25.87 -8.70
CA SER A 213 16.14 -26.12 -9.67
C SER A 213 16.03 -25.31 -10.97
N GLY A 214 15.14 -24.31 -11.00
CA GLY A 214 14.82 -23.57 -12.23
C GLY A 214 14.01 -24.42 -13.23
N ARG A 215 13.27 -25.42 -12.73
CA ARG A 215 12.40 -26.29 -13.53
C ARG A 215 11.00 -26.33 -12.94
N ILE A 216 10.04 -26.60 -13.82
CA ILE A 216 8.64 -26.77 -13.48
C ILE A 216 8.17 -28.15 -13.91
N ARG A 217 7.50 -28.87 -13.00
CA ARG A 217 6.91 -30.18 -13.29
C ARG A 217 5.42 -30.02 -13.57
N ILE A 218 5.02 -30.32 -14.80
CA ILE A 218 3.62 -30.28 -15.25
C ILE A 218 3.24 -31.70 -15.67
N ASP A 219 2.60 -32.43 -14.77
CA ASP A 219 2.30 -33.85 -14.93
C ASP A 219 3.61 -34.65 -15.15
N ARG A 220 3.76 -35.30 -16.32
CA ARG A 220 5.00 -36.01 -16.72
C ARG A 220 6.06 -35.13 -17.40
N HIS A 221 5.77 -33.86 -17.68
CA HIS A 221 6.67 -32.97 -18.41
C HIS A 221 7.48 -32.12 -17.42
N ILE A 222 8.79 -32.03 -17.65
CA ILE A 222 9.71 -31.21 -16.87
C ILE A 222 10.21 -30.11 -17.79
N CYS A 223 9.76 -28.88 -17.56
CA CYS A 223 10.10 -27.74 -18.40
C CYS A 223 11.08 -26.82 -17.67
N PRO A 224 12.14 -26.30 -18.32
CA PRO A 224 12.93 -25.22 -17.74
C PRO A 224 12.08 -23.96 -17.53
N MET A 225 12.42 -23.19 -16.51
CA MET A 225 11.81 -21.89 -16.25
C MET A 225 12.86 -20.88 -15.81
N ILE A 226 12.60 -19.60 -16.06
CA ILE A 226 13.41 -18.49 -15.57
C ILE A 226 12.51 -17.37 -15.06
N PHE A 227 12.94 -16.68 -14.02
CA PHE A 227 12.27 -15.49 -13.50
C PHE A 227 12.98 -14.23 -13.96
N LEU A 228 12.24 -13.26 -14.53
CA LEU A 228 12.80 -11.95 -14.86
C LEU A 228 13.03 -11.15 -13.58
N ALA A 229 14.25 -10.66 -13.41
CA ALA A 229 14.61 -9.81 -12.29
C ALA A 229 14.17 -8.35 -12.52
N PRO A 230 13.78 -7.61 -11.45
CA PRO A 230 13.66 -6.16 -11.51
C PRO A 230 14.96 -5.50 -11.97
N PHE A 231 14.87 -4.30 -12.53
CA PHE A 231 16.06 -3.53 -12.88
C PHE A 231 16.92 -3.25 -11.65
N ASP A 232 18.24 -3.20 -11.84
CA ASP A 232 19.16 -2.58 -10.89
C ASP A 232 19.39 -1.09 -11.22
N ASP A 233 20.09 -0.39 -10.32
CA ASP A 233 20.42 1.03 -10.51
C ASP A 233 21.24 1.30 -11.78
N GLY A 234 22.05 0.33 -12.22
CA GLY A 234 22.82 0.40 -13.46
C GLY A 234 21.94 0.31 -14.70
N GLN A 235 20.93 -0.55 -14.70
CA GLN A 235 19.92 -0.67 -15.76
C GLN A 235 19.04 0.57 -15.84
N VAL A 236 18.58 1.10 -14.70
CA VAL A 236 17.84 2.38 -14.64
C VAL A 236 18.68 3.51 -15.22
N SER A 237 19.93 3.64 -14.79
CA SER A 237 20.84 4.69 -15.27
C SER A 237 21.10 4.58 -16.78
N ARG A 238 21.28 3.35 -17.30
CA ARG A 238 21.44 3.10 -18.75
C ARG A 238 20.17 3.45 -19.53
N TYR A 239 18.99 3.13 -19.00
CA TYR A 239 17.72 3.50 -19.61
C TYR A 239 17.60 5.02 -19.76
N LEU A 240 17.85 5.76 -18.67
CA LEU A 240 17.80 7.24 -18.68
C LEU A 240 18.83 7.85 -19.63
N ALA A 241 20.06 7.33 -19.64
CA ALA A 241 21.12 7.81 -20.55
C ALA A 241 20.78 7.55 -22.03
N ARG A 242 20.08 6.45 -22.32
CA ARG A 242 19.64 6.10 -23.67
C ARG A 242 18.43 6.94 -24.12
N ARG A 243 17.49 7.23 -23.21
CA ARG A 243 16.28 8.02 -23.48
C ARG A 243 16.58 9.52 -23.57
N TYR A 244 17.43 10.03 -22.69
CA TYR A 244 17.83 11.44 -22.59
C TYR A 244 19.36 11.57 -22.67
N PRO A 245 19.95 11.44 -23.87
CA PRO A 245 21.40 11.56 -24.03
C PRO A 245 21.85 13.02 -23.88
N ASP A 246 23.08 13.24 -23.40
CA ASP A 246 23.69 14.57 -23.41
C ASP A 246 23.93 15.07 -24.83
N HIS A 247 23.55 16.32 -25.13
CA HIS A 247 23.86 16.91 -26.41
C HIS A 247 25.34 17.30 -26.50
N TRP A 248 25.86 17.45 -27.72
CA TRP A 248 27.24 17.85 -27.94
C TRP A 248 27.58 19.21 -27.31
N ARG A 249 26.61 20.15 -27.27
CA ARG A 249 26.75 21.47 -26.61
C ARG A 249 26.87 21.35 -25.09
N ASP A 250 26.10 20.46 -24.49
CA ASP A 250 26.09 20.17 -23.05
C ASP A 250 27.46 19.63 -22.60
N ARG A 251 28.02 18.71 -23.39
CA ARG A 251 29.37 18.16 -23.16
C ARG A 251 30.48 19.21 -23.24
N ILE A 252 30.40 20.15 -24.18
CA ILE A 252 31.40 21.23 -24.33
C ILE A 252 31.32 22.22 -23.15
N LEU A 253 30.11 22.55 -22.71
CA LEU A 253 29.88 23.50 -21.61
C LEU A 253 30.03 22.87 -20.21
N ARG A 254 30.38 21.58 -20.12
CA ARG A 254 30.35 20.78 -18.87
C ARG A 254 29.03 20.91 -18.09
N ARG A 255 27.92 21.14 -18.79
CA ARG A 255 26.56 21.16 -18.21
C ARG A 255 25.86 19.88 -18.65
N GLY A 256 25.24 19.14 -17.74
CA GLY A 256 24.48 17.93 -18.10
C GLY A 256 23.15 18.28 -18.80
N ASN A 257 22.58 17.33 -19.54
CA ASN A 257 21.24 17.51 -20.13
C ASN A 257 20.19 17.73 -19.03
N PHE A 258 19.47 18.86 -19.12
CA PHE A 258 18.46 19.24 -18.13
C PHE A 258 17.34 18.19 -17.98
N MET A 259 16.89 17.59 -19.08
CA MET A 259 15.88 16.53 -19.06
C MET A 259 16.43 15.25 -18.43
N HIS A 260 17.70 14.92 -18.68
CA HIS A 260 18.35 13.79 -18.03
C HIS A 260 18.44 13.99 -16.51
N TRP A 261 18.82 15.20 -16.06
CA TRP A 261 18.84 15.55 -14.64
C TRP A 261 17.45 15.48 -13.99
N ARG A 262 16.41 16.03 -14.65
CA ARG A 262 15.02 15.93 -14.15
C ARG A 262 14.56 14.48 -14.05
N ALA A 263 14.85 13.66 -15.05
CA ALA A 263 14.50 12.25 -15.05
C ALA A 263 15.17 11.50 -13.89
N ARG A 264 16.47 11.76 -13.62
CA ARG A 264 17.18 11.16 -12.48
C ARG A 264 16.57 11.55 -11.14
N ARG A 265 16.20 12.82 -10.97
CA ARG A 265 15.53 13.30 -9.75
C ARG A 265 14.20 12.58 -9.55
N LEU A 266 13.36 12.52 -10.58
CA LEU A 266 12.08 11.80 -10.53
C LEU A 266 12.26 10.31 -10.16
N THR A 267 13.22 9.61 -10.78
CA THR A 267 13.48 8.21 -10.45
C THR A 267 14.01 7.98 -9.05
N SER A 268 14.65 9.00 -8.44
CA SER A 268 15.13 8.89 -7.06
C SER A 268 13.96 8.92 -6.07
N GLU A 269 12.93 9.70 -6.36
CA GLU A 269 11.71 9.82 -5.55
C GLU A 269 10.77 8.61 -5.70
N MET A 270 10.85 7.88 -6.82
CA MET A 270 10.07 6.65 -7.06
C MET A 270 10.42 5.48 -6.13
N GLY A 271 11.53 5.53 -5.38
CA GLY A 271 11.96 4.42 -4.51
C GLY A 271 12.10 3.10 -5.28
N SER A 272 11.53 2.00 -4.76
CA SER A 272 11.62 0.66 -5.36
C SER A 272 10.89 0.52 -6.70
N LEU A 273 9.94 1.40 -7.01
CA LEU A 273 9.17 1.37 -8.26
C LEU A 273 10.03 1.67 -9.49
N ARG A 274 11.14 2.39 -9.30
CA ARG A 274 12.10 2.69 -10.36
C ARG A 274 12.69 1.42 -10.98
N PHE A 275 12.60 0.30 -10.28
CA PHE A 275 13.10 -0.98 -10.77
C PHE A 275 12.10 -1.72 -11.67
N GLN A 276 10.89 -1.20 -11.86
CA GLN A 276 9.89 -1.77 -12.77
C GLN A 276 9.98 -1.12 -14.16
N PRO A 277 10.32 -1.89 -15.22
CA PRO A 277 10.43 -1.38 -16.59
C PRO A 277 9.18 -0.64 -17.10
N LEU A 278 7.98 -1.15 -16.79
CA LEU A 278 6.72 -0.51 -17.18
C LEU A 278 6.61 0.91 -16.60
N LEU A 279 6.90 1.10 -15.31
CA LEU A 279 6.80 2.41 -14.66
C LEU A 279 7.86 3.38 -15.19
N LEU A 280 9.10 2.90 -15.41
CA LEU A 280 10.14 3.70 -16.04
C LEU A 280 9.76 4.18 -17.44
N SER A 281 9.02 3.37 -18.20
CA SER A 281 8.59 3.74 -19.55
C SER A 281 7.67 4.97 -19.57
N HIS A 282 6.98 5.26 -18.46
CA HIS A 282 6.09 6.42 -18.30
C HIS A 282 6.79 7.72 -17.86
N ILE A 283 8.08 7.68 -17.51
CA ILE A 283 8.82 8.88 -17.07
C ILE A 283 8.73 10.01 -18.10
N HIS A 284 8.78 9.67 -19.39
CA HIS A 284 8.68 10.67 -20.45
C HIS A 284 7.38 11.45 -20.41
N ASP A 285 6.26 10.76 -20.19
CA ASP A 285 4.95 11.38 -20.13
C ASP A 285 4.84 12.33 -18.93
N ILE A 286 5.41 11.92 -17.80
CA ILE A 286 5.40 12.69 -16.55
C ILE A 286 6.26 13.96 -16.70
N LEU A 287 7.45 13.84 -17.30
CA LEU A 287 8.33 14.99 -17.54
C LEU A 287 7.72 16.01 -18.50
N ALA A 288 7.00 15.55 -19.54
CA ALA A 288 6.32 16.42 -20.49
C ALA A 288 5.24 17.27 -19.81
N LEU A 289 4.50 16.71 -18.86
CA LEU A 289 3.48 17.44 -18.08
C LEU A 289 4.10 18.38 -17.03
N GLY A 290 5.28 18.04 -16.50
CA GLY A 290 6.01 18.85 -15.53
C GLY A 290 6.58 20.16 -16.08
N GLU A 291 6.55 20.41 -17.39
CA GLU A 291 6.86 21.74 -17.96
C GLU A 291 5.76 22.77 -17.69
N ALA A 292 4.57 22.34 -17.24
CA ALA A 292 3.42 23.19 -16.95
C ALA A 292 3.33 23.72 -15.49
N GLY A 293 4.40 23.65 -14.68
CA GLY A 293 4.50 24.41 -13.43
C GLY A 293 4.53 23.66 -12.09
N ILE A 294 4.73 22.34 -12.06
CA ILE A 294 4.84 21.57 -10.80
C ILE A 294 6.24 21.76 -10.19
N ARG A 295 6.33 22.45 -9.04
CA ARG A 295 7.60 22.79 -8.35
C ARG A 295 8.08 21.78 -7.31
N SER A 296 7.24 20.84 -6.86
CA SER A 296 7.63 19.73 -5.98
C SER A 296 7.14 18.40 -6.55
N TYR A 297 8.04 17.42 -6.64
CA TYR A 297 7.70 16.06 -7.00
C TYR A 297 7.38 15.29 -5.72
N ASP A 298 6.27 15.63 -5.10
CA ASP A 298 5.69 14.81 -4.05
C ASP A 298 5.20 13.47 -4.66
N LEU A 299 5.39 12.38 -3.92
CA LEU A 299 5.03 11.01 -4.33
C LEU A 299 3.56 10.94 -4.77
N TYR A 300 2.66 11.62 -4.06
CA TYR A 300 1.24 11.66 -4.44
C TYR A 300 1.03 12.27 -5.84
N ALA A 301 1.69 13.38 -6.14
CA ALA A 301 1.58 14.05 -7.44
C ALA A 301 2.10 13.15 -8.57
N PHE A 302 3.18 12.40 -8.33
CA PHE A 302 3.71 11.43 -9.29
C PHE A 302 2.65 10.40 -9.70
N TYR A 303 2.00 9.74 -8.73
CA TYR A 303 0.97 8.75 -9.04
C TYR A 303 -0.25 9.36 -9.71
N GLN A 304 -0.63 10.57 -9.29
CA GLN A 304 -1.73 11.28 -9.92
C GLN A 304 -1.45 11.51 -11.41
N THR A 305 -0.24 11.96 -11.76
CA THR A 305 0.16 12.14 -13.16
C THR A 305 0.23 10.81 -13.91
N LEU A 306 0.79 9.76 -13.30
CA LEU A 306 0.89 8.43 -13.90
C LEU A 306 -0.49 7.89 -14.31
N VAL A 307 -1.46 7.88 -13.39
CA VAL A 307 -2.82 7.39 -13.63
C VAL A 307 -3.54 8.28 -14.65
N ARG A 308 -3.42 9.61 -14.54
CA ARG A 308 -4.08 10.55 -15.47
C ARG A 308 -3.62 10.33 -16.92
N THR A 309 -2.32 10.16 -17.13
CA THR A 309 -1.75 9.90 -18.45
C THR A 309 -2.20 8.55 -19.00
N TRP A 310 -2.21 7.51 -18.17
CA TRP A 310 -2.70 6.19 -18.58
C TRP A 310 -4.17 6.27 -19.03
N LEU A 311 -5.04 6.89 -18.25
CA LEU A 311 -6.46 6.99 -18.58
C LEU A 311 -6.74 7.87 -19.80
N ALA A 312 -5.96 8.93 -20.04
CA ALA A 312 -6.07 9.73 -21.27
C ALA A 312 -5.78 8.91 -22.54
N ARG A 313 -4.82 7.96 -22.47
CA ARG A 313 -4.57 7.02 -23.57
C ARG A 313 -5.70 6.01 -23.75
N GLN A 314 -6.26 5.51 -22.65
CA GLN A 314 -7.41 4.60 -22.68
C GLN A 314 -8.59 5.28 -23.38
N GLU A 315 -8.95 6.49 -22.96
CA GLU A 315 -9.99 7.31 -23.58
C GLU A 315 -9.72 7.49 -25.09
N SER A 316 -8.50 7.87 -25.50
CA SER A 316 -8.15 8.05 -26.91
C SER A 316 -8.28 6.78 -27.75
N LYS A 317 -8.02 5.60 -27.16
CA LYS A 317 -8.22 4.30 -27.82
C LYS A 317 -9.71 3.94 -27.95
N LEU A 318 -10.48 4.20 -26.90
CA LEU A 318 -11.93 3.94 -26.89
C LEU A 318 -12.68 4.77 -27.93
N HIS A 319 -12.31 6.04 -28.11
CA HIS A 319 -12.87 6.91 -29.16
C HIS A 319 -12.71 6.34 -30.59
N ARG A 320 -11.75 5.44 -30.82
CA ARG A 320 -11.57 4.79 -32.13
C ARG A 320 -12.43 3.52 -32.29
N ARG A 321 -12.94 2.95 -31.20
CA ARG A 321 -13.65 1.66 -31.17
C ARG A 321 -15.15 1.79 -30.95
N ILE A 322 -15.58 2.77 -30.16
CA ILE A 322 -16.98 2.96 -29.77
C ILE A 322 -17.41 4.41 -29.97
N ALA A 323 -18.67 4.62 -30.35
CA ALA A 323 -19.20 5.94 -30.71
C ALA A 323 -19.28 6.92 -29.52
N ASN A 324 -19.63 6.42 -28.33
CA ASN A 324 -19.78 7.21 -27.10
C ASN A 324 -18.92 6.60 -25.97
N PRO A 325 -17.61 6.83 -25.97
CA PRO A 325 -16.73 6.26 -24.95
C PRO A 325 -16.90 6.95 -23.59
N PRO A 326 -16.68 6.23 -22.47
CA PRO A 326 -16.58 6.86 -21.17
C PRO A 326 -15.43 7.87 -21.15
N ASN A 327 -15.70 9.06 -20.62
CA ASN A 327 -14.69 10.11 -20.51
C ASN A 327 -13.65 9.76 -19.43
N ARG A 328 -12.52 10.47 -19.45
CA ARG A 328 -11.41 10.25 -18.49
C ARG A 328 -11.82 10.31 -17.02
N GLU A 329 -12.78 11.16 -16.66
CA GLU A 329 -13.26 11.27 -15.28
C GLU A 329 -14.05 10.02 -14.85
N THR A 330 -14.87 9.48 -15.75
CA THR A 330 -15.60 8.23 -15.53
C THR A 330 -14.64 7.05 -15.38
N LEU A 331 -13.63 6.97 -16.25
CA LEU A 331 -12.59 5.95 -16.16
C LEU A 331 -11.81 6.03 -14.83
N TRP A 332 -11.58 7.24 -14.33
CA TRP A 332 -10.94 7.47 -13.04
C TRP A 332 -11.81 6.95 -11.89
N LYS A 333 -13.09 7.33 -11.86
CA LYS A 333 -14.05 6.89 -10.84
C LYS A 333 -14.16 5.36 -10.80
N ILE A 334 -14.24 4.70 -11.95
CA ILE A 334 -14.21 3.23 -12.05
C ILE A 334 -12.99 2.64 -11.33
N CYS A 335 -11.79 3.17 -11.60
CA CYS A 335 -10.56 2.68 -10.98
C CYS A 335 -10.54 2.96 -9.47
N ALA A 336 -11.00 4.13 -9.05
CA ALA A 336 -11.04 4.55 -7.66
C ALA A 336 -11.99 3.67 -6.83
N THR A 337 -13.22 3.47 -7.31
CA THR A 337 -14.21 2.57 -6.69
C THR A 337 -13.69 1.14 -6.58
N LEU A 338 -13.08 0.62 -7.66
CA LEU A 338 -12.45 -0.71 -7.63
C LEU A 338 -11.35 -0.81 -6.57
N ALA A 339 -10.52 0.23 -6.44
CA ALA A 339 -9.42 0.24 -5.49
C ALA A 339 -9.91 0.24 -4.03
N VAL A 340 -10.93 1.05 -3.72
CA VAL A 340 -11.56 1.10 -2.38
C VAL A 340 -12.17 -0.24 -2.02
N PHE A 341 -12.96 -0.83 -2.93
CA PHE A 341 -13.58 -2.15 -2.70
C PHE A 341 -12.53 -3.23 -2.40
N LEU A 342 -11.49 -3.32 -3.23
CA LEU A 342 -10.44 -4.32 -3.05
C LEU A 342 -9.69 -4.14 -1.72
N GLN A 343 -9.46 -2.90 -1.31
CA GLN A 343 -8.78 -2.59 -0.05
C GLN A 343 -9.65 -2.91 1.16
N SER A 344 -10.95 -2.59 1.12
CA SER A 344 -11.89 -2.85 2.23
C SER A 344 -12.17 -4.33 2.42
N LYS A 345 -12.40 -5.08 1.32
CA LYS A 345 -12.68 -6.53 1.38
C LYS A 345 -11.44 -7.40 1.59
N ARG A 346 -10.23 -6.79 1.62
CA ARG A 346 -8.94 -7.49 1.67
C ARG A 346 -8.78 -8.50 0.53
N GLU A 347 -9.35 -8.18 -0.63
CA GLU A 347 -9.30 -9.03 -1.83
C GLU A 347 -8.08 -8.68 -2.71
N TRP A 348 -7.47 -9.72 -3.27
CA TRP A 348 -6.24 -9.64 -4.07
C TRP A 348 -6.20 -10.79 -5.07
N PRO A 349 -7.06 -10.86 -6.10
CA PRO A 349 -7.63 -9.79 -6.97
C PRO A 349 -9.19 -9.69 -6.98
N LEU A 350 -9.80 -8.87 -7.86
CA LEU A 350 -11.28 -8.83 -8.03
C LEU A 350 -11.73 -9.99 -8.91
N SER A 351 -12.49 -10.93 -8.36
CA SER A 351 -13.08 -12.03 -9.13
C SER A 351 -14.25 -11.58 -10.02
N LEU A 352 -14.55 -12.35 -11.08
CA LEU A 352 -15.72 -12.07 -11.93
C LEU A 352 -17.05 -12.09 -11.16
N THR A 353 -17.21 -13.00 -10.20
CA THR A 353 -18.40 -13.05 -9.33
C THR A 353 -18.50 -11.81 -8.43
N ALA A 354 -17.38 -11.30 -7.92
CA ALA A 354 -17.36 -10.04 -7.19
C ALA A 354 -17.66 -8.85 -8.11
N LEU A 355 -17.13 -8.87 -9.35
CA LEU A 355 -17.39 -7.83 -10.35
C LEU A 355 -18.88 -7.71 -10.69
N HIS A 356 -19.59 -8.84 -10.87
CA HIS A 356 -21.03 -8.80 -11.15
C HIS A 356 -21.81 -8.11 -10.03
N ARG A 357 -21.56 -8.49 -8.78
CA ARG A 357 -22.20 -7.86 -7.60
C ARG A 357 -21.88 -6.37 -7.50
N LEU A 358 -20.61 -6.01 -7.70
CA LEU A 358 -20.17 -4.61 -7.73
C LEU A 358 -20.82 -3.81 -8.84
N THR A 359 -21.10 -4.42 -10.00
CA THR A 359 -21.73 -3.75 -11.13
C THR A 359 -23.22 -3.50 -10.88
N GLU A 360 -23.88 -4.32 -10.07
CA GLU A 360 -25.25 -4.06 -9.60
C GLU A 360 -25.30 -2.82 -8.70
N GLU A 361 -24.29 -2.65 -7.84
CA GLU A 361 -24.16 -1.49 -6.94
C GLU A 361 -23.66 -0.24 -7.67
N PHE A 362 -22.71 -0.41 -8.60
CA PHE A 362 -22.08 0.66 -9.38
C PHE A 362 -22.14 0.35 -10.89
N PRO A 363 -23.24 0.71 -11.58
CA PRO A 363 -23.46 0.37 -13.00
C PRO A 363 -22.36 0.83 -13.95
N MET A 364 -21.62 1.89 -13.60
CA MET A 364 -20.49 2.39 -14.39
C MET A 364 -19.35 1.36 -14.57
N LEU A 365 -19.24 0.37 -13.67
CA LEU A 365 -18.23 -0.67 -13.74
C LEU A 365 -18.41 -1.60 -14.94
N ALA A 366 -19.59 -1.64 -15.57
CA ALA A 366 -19.81 -2.37 -16.81
C ALA A 366 -18.82 -1.95 -17.92
N ASN A 367 -18.37 -0.68 -17.91
CA ASN A 367 -17.40 -0.18 -18.87
C ASN A 367 -16.00 -0.81 -18.75
N LEU A 368 -15.71 -1.56 -17.68
CA LEU A 368 -14.46 -2.31 -17.52
C LEU A 368 -14.23 -3.31 -18.64
N GLU A 369 -15.30 -3.78 -19.31
CA GLU A 369 -15.18 -4.67 -20.47
C GLU A 369 -14.39 -4.04 -21.62
N TYR A 370 -14.44 -2.72 -21.76
CA TYR A 370 -13.77 -1.99 -22.84
C TYR A 370 -12.33 -1.60 -22.50
N PHE A 371 -11.89 -1.73 -21.24
CA PHE A 371 -10.54 -1.32 -20.84
C PHE A 371 -9.48 -2.11 -21.63
N ASP A 372 -8.53 -1.40 -22.23
CA ASP A 372 -7.35 -2.04 -22.79
C ASP A 372 -6.44 -2.49 -21.66
N VAL A 373 -6.45 -3.80 -21.40
CA VAL A 373 -5.62 -4.50 -20.40
C VAL A 373 -4.26 -4.96 -20.97
N GLY A 374 -3.89 -4.49 -22.17
CA GLY A 374 -2.63 -4.83 -22.83
C GLY A 374 -1.36 -4.41 -22.08
N GLY A 375 -0.19 -4.58 -22.70
CA GLY A 375 1.13 -4.51 -22.05
C GLY A 375 1.42 -3.24 -21.24
N ASN A 376 0.83 -2.10 -21.60
CA ASN A 376 1.04 -0.79 -20.97
C ASN A 376 -0.10 -0.34 -20.04
N SER A 377 -0.96 -1.26 -19.61
CA SER A 377 -2.10 -0.94 -18.74
C SER A 377 -1.74 -1.05 -17.25
N LEU A 378 -2.32 -0.16 -16.42
CA LEU A 378 -2.23 -0.21 -14.96
C LEU A 378 -3.28 -1.14 -14.33
N LEU A 379 -4.21 -1.64 -15.14
CA LEU A 379 -5.19 -2.64 -14.79
C LEU A 379 -5.01 -3.87 -15.70
N LYS A 380 -5.08 -5.05 -15.12
CA LYS A 380 -4.85 -6.34 -15.78
C LYS A 380 -6.03 -7.26 -15.55
N ARG A 381 -6.35 -8.06 -16.57
CA ARG A 381 -7.28 -9.16 -16.44
C ARG A 381 -6.58 -10.33 -15.74
N ILE A 382 -7.33 -11.09 -14.96
CA ILE A 382 -6.84 -12.29 -14.25
C ILE A 382 -7.49 -13.55 -14.80
N SER A 383 -7.03 -14.70 -14.31
CA SER A 383 -7.42 -16.04 -14.73
C SER A 383 -8.89 -16.41 -14.47
N ASP A 384 -9.71 -15.56 -13.87
CA ASP A 384 -11.16 -15.82 -13.71
C ASP A 384 -12.03 -14.83 -14.51
N GLY A 385 -11.41 -14.00 -15.36
CA GLY A 385 -12.07 -12.93 -16.11
C GLY A 385 -12.20 -11.61 -15.34
N GLY A 386 -11.84 -11.56 -14.06
CA GLY A 386 -11.85 -10.37 -13.22
C GLY A 386 -10.67 -9.43 -13.45
N PHE A 387 -10.35 -8.58 -12.45
CA PHE A 387 -9.37 -7.51 -12.58
C PHE A 387 -8.40 -7.39 -11.40
N ARG A 388 -7.17 -6.96 -11.70
CA ARG A 388 -6.17 -6.54 -10.70
C ARG A 388 -5.38 -5.33 -11.16
N PHE A 389 -4.93 -4.51 -10.21
CA PHE A 389 -3.96 -3.47 -10.51
C PHE A 389 -2.59 -4.09 -10.82
N SER A 390 -1.84 -3.45 -11.71
CA SER A 390 -0.47 -3.89 -12.06
C SER A 390 0.49 -3.80 -10.88
N HIS A 391 0.19 -2.97 -9.88
CA HIS A 391 0.95 -2.86 -8.64
C HIS A 391 0.08 -2.36 -7.47
N ASN A 392 0.32 -2.86 -6.25
CA ASN A 392 -0.47 -2.48 -5.06
C ASN A 392 -0.42 -0.97 -4.77
N SER A 393 0.73 -0.33 -5.00
CA SER A 393 0.85 1.10 -4.74
C SER A 393 -0.10 1.96 -5.58
N ILE A 394 -0.49 1.49 -6.78
CA ILE A 394 -1.45 2.20 -7.63
C ILE A 394 -2.84 2.10 -7.00
N ARG A 395 -3.19 0.92 -6.49
CA ARG A 395 -4.40 0.70 -5.71
C ARG A 395 -4.44 1.61 -4.49
N GLU A 396 -3.40 1.59 -3.65
CA GLU A 396 -3.35 2.42 -2.44
C GLU A 396 -3.34 3.92 -2.73
N PHE A 397 -2.71 4.35 -3.82
CA PHE A 397 -2.82 5.74 -4.28
C PHE A 397 -4.28 6.10 -4.65
N LEU A 398 -4.98 5.23 -5.37
CA LEU A 398 -6.37 5.47 -5.75
C LEU A 398 -7.29 5.48 -4.53
N VAL A 399 -7.05 4.63 -3.54
CA VAL A 399 -7.72 4.67 -2.23
C VAL A 399 -7.47 6.00 -1.54
N ALA A 400 -6.19 6.41 -1.44
CA ALA A 400 -5.83 7.71 -0.85
C ALA A 400 -6.53 8.86 -1.58
N TYR A 401 -6.57 8.82 -2.92
CA TYR A 401 -7.27 9.80 -3.73
C TYR A 401 -8.75 9.87 -3.38
N SER A 402 -9.46 8.74 -3.31
CA SER A 402 -10.89 8.72 -2.94
C SER A 402 -11.12 9.31 -1.55
N VAL A 403 -10.30 8.92 -0.57
CA VAL A 403 -10.37 9.46 0.79
C VAL A 403 -10.17 10.99 0.81
N LEU A 404 -9.13 11.48 0.12
CA LEU A 404 -8.80 12.90 0.11
C LEU A 404 -9.85 13.77 -0.61
N ASN A 405 -10.63 13.19 -1.52
CA ASN A 405 -11.72 13.88 -2.20
C ASN A 405 -13.09 13.66 -1.52
N GLY A 406 -13.14 12.96 -0.38
CA GLY A 406 -14.39 12.66 0.33
C GLY A 406 -15.29 11.64 -0.38
N GLU A 407 -14.73 10.84 -1.30
CA GLU A 407 -15.44 9.77 -2.01
C GLU A 407 -15.38 8.43 -1.25
N ALA A 408 -14.51 8.32 -0.25
CA ALA A 408 -14.37 7.16 0.63
C ALA A 408 -14.00 7.62 2.04
N ASP A 409 -14.37 6.83 3.05
CA ASP A 409 -14.01 7.06 4.44
C ASP A 409 -13.17 5.89 4.98
N ILE A 410 -12.03 6.20 5.60
CA ILE A 410 -11.10 5.16 6.07
C ILE A 410 -11.78 4.25 7.09
N ILE A 411 -12.54 4.85 8.01
CA ILE A 411 -13.13 4.18 9.15
C ILE A 411 -14.42 3.47 8.70
N GLY A 412 -15.30 4.18 8.00
CA GLY A 412 -16.63 3.71 7.59
C GLY A 412 -16.58 2.64 6.52
N ASP A 413 -15.68 2.77 5.54
CA ASP A 413 -15.52 1.74 4.51
C ASP A 413 -14.62 0.59 4.98
N GLY A 414 -14.16 0.59 6.23
CA GLY A 414 -13.29 -0.46 6.78
C GLY A 414 -11.96 -0.59 6.03
N ILE A 415 -11.41 0.54 5.58
CA ILE A 415 -10.22 0.58 4.72
C ILE A 415 -9.00 0.18 5.55
N ARG A 416 -8.34 -0.91 5.17
CA ARG A 416 -7.06 -1.28 5.78
C ARG A 416 -6.02 -0.21 5.50
N VAL A 417 -5.55 0.47 6.54
CA VAL A 417 -4.45 1.43 6.42
C VAL A 417 -3.12 0.70 6.44
N THR A 418 -2.38 0.82 5.34
CA THR A 418 -1.00 0.36 5.22
C THR A 418 -0.04 1.54 5.43
N PRO A 419 1.24 1.30 5.78
CA PRO A 419 2.22 2.38 5.92
C PRO A 419 2.33 3.28 4.68
N ARG A 420 2.14 2.70 3.49
CA ARG A 420 2.18 3.44 2.23
C ARG A 420 0.89 4.25 1.99
N LEU A 421 -0.30 3.73 2.32
CA LEU A 421 -1.52 4.54 2.31
C LEU A 421 -1.37 5.76 3.23
N LEU A 422 -0.85 5.54 4.45
CA LEU A 422 -0.60 6.62 5.41
C LEU A 422 0.40 7.66 4.87
N THR A 423 1.41 7.22 4.11
CA THR A 423 2.36 8.14 3.45
C THR A 423 1.64 9.07 2.46
N PHE A 424 0.71 8.56 1.66
CA PHE A 424 -0.06 9.39 0.72
C PHE A 424 -0.99 10.39 1.41
N LEU A 425 -1.61 9.98 2.52
CA LEU A 425 -2.50 10.81 3.32
C LEU A 425 -1.73 11.93 4.04
N LYS A 426 -0.58 11.61 4.63
CA LYS A 426 0.33 12.57 5.28
C LYS A 426 0.86 13.60 4.29
N ALA A 427 1.16 13.23 3.05
CA ALA A 427 1.58 14.17 2.01
C ALA A 427 0.53 15.27 1.70
N ARG A 428 -0.71 15.09 2.16
CA ARG A 428 -1.83 16.03 2.01
C ARG A 428 -2.39 16.51 3.35
N ASP A 429 -1.65 16.33 4.45
CA ASP A 429 -2.02 16.74 5.80
C ASP A 429 -3.40 16.22 6.27
N ARG A 430 -3.80 15.02 5.81
CA ARG A 430 -5.09 14.40 6.16
C ARG A 430 -4.87 13.16 7.02
N THR A 431 -4.87 13.35 8.34
CA THR A 431 -4.76 12.28 9.35
C THR A 431 -5.89 12.28 10.37
N GLU A 432 -6.82 13.23 10.24
CA GLU A 432 -8.00 13.40 11.06
C GLU A 432 -9.25 13.25 10.17
N PHE A 433 -10.24 12.50 10.66
CA PHE A 433 -11.43 12.12 9.90
C PHE A 433 -12.69 12.30 10.75
N ALA A 434 -13.81 12.63 10.12
CA ALA A 434 -15.10 12.59 10.80
C ALA A 434 -15.49 11.13 11.04
N PHE A 435 -15.98 10.78 12.22
CA PHE A 435 -16.44 9.42 12.48
C PHE A 435 -17.73 9.12 11.70
N PRO A 436 -17.82 7.97 11.02
CA PRO A 436 -19.04 7.58 10.31
C PRO A 436 -20.14 7.17 11.29
N ARG A 437 -21.41 7.40 10.92
CA ARG A 437 -22.58 6.97 11.73
C ARG A 437 -22.78 5.45 11.78
N GLN A 438 -22.17 4.71 10.85
CA GLN A 438 -22.21 3.25 10.80
C GLN A 438 -20.78 2.75 10.68
N PHE A 439 -20.36 1.92 11.64
CA PHE A 439 -19.01 1.38 11.73
C PHE A 439 -19.07 -0.14 11.97
N ASP A 440 -18.25 -0.90 11.24
CA ASP A 440 -18.07 -2.34 11.49
C ASP A 440 -16.91 -2.54 12.48
N GLU A 441 -17.26 -2.93 13.71
CA GLU A 441 -16.33 -3.19 14.82
C GLU A 441 -15.21 -4.19 14.49
N ARG A 442 -15.38 -5.00 13.44
CA ARG A 442 -14.41 -6.04 13.04
C ARG A 442 -13.06 -5.48 12.57
N THR A 443 -12.98 -4.18 12.30
CA THR A 443 -11.73 -3.49 11.93
C THR A 443 -11.50 -2.28 12.81
N CYS A 444 -11.00 -2.51 14.03
CA CYS A 444 -10.50 -1.45 14.91
C CYS A 444 -8.96 -1.43 14.89
N PRO A 445 -8.30 -0.82 13.88
CA PRO A 445 -6.85 -0.71 13.89
C PRO A 445 -6.44 0.42 14.84
N ALA A 446 -5.64 0.10 15.87
CA ALA A 446 -4.87 1.11 16.59
C ALA A 446 -3.77 1.63 15.64
N ILE A 447 -4.08 2.70 14.90
CA ILE A 447 -3.09 3.41 14.08
C ILE A 447 -2.80 4.71 14.81
N PRO A 448 -1.61 4.85 15.44
CA PRO A 448 -1.28 5.99 16.29
C PRO A 448 -1.42 7.35 15.63
N GLU A 449 -1.28 7.41 14.31
CA GLU A 449 -1.35 8.66 13.55
C GLU A 449 -2.70 8.87 12.85
N LEU A 450 -3.69 8.00 13.08
CA LEU A 450 -5.02 8.14 12.53
C LEU A 450 -6.01 8.44 13.65
N HIS A 451 -6.62 9.61 13.60
CA HIS A 451 -7.55 10.08 14.61
C HIS A 451 -8.87 10.45 13.97
N PHE A 452 -9.90 10.53 14.81
CA PHE A 452 -11.20 10.98 14.37
C PHE A 452 -11.79 12.03 15.31
N TYR A 453 -12.87 12.65 14.88
CA TYR A 453 -13.71 13.51 15.70
C TYR A 453 -15.18 13.31 15.31
N ASP A 454 -16.09 13.59 16.24
CA ASP A 454 -17.50 13.76 15.91
C ASP A 454 -17.79 15.24 15.64
N MET A 455 -18.82 15.51 14.84
CA MET A 455 -19.30 16.86 14.59
C MET A 455 -20.28 17.29 15.69
N LEU A 456 -20.12 18.50 16.21
CA LEU A 456 -21.09 19.14 17.10
C LEU A 456 -22.26 19.73 16.28
N LYS A 457 -23.38 20.08 16.93
CA LYS A 457 -24.58 20.62 16.24
C LYS A 457 -24.32 21.92 15.48
N ASP A 458 -23.34 22.70 15.94
CA ASP A 458 -22.92 23.96 15.35
C ASP A 458 -21.83 23.80 14.26
N SER A 459 -21.55 22.55 13.85
CA SER A 459 -20.52 22.19 12.86
C SER A 459 -19.07 22.44 13.31
N GLN A 460 -18.81 22.66 14.60
CA GLN A 460 -17.46 22.57 15.15
C GLN A 460 -17.06 21.10 15.39
N HIS A 461 -15.76 20.85 15.52
CA HIS A 461 -15.25 19.53 15.87
C HIS A 461 -15.40 19.30 17.37
N GLY A 462 -15.86 18.11 17.75
CA GLY A 462 -15.68 17.59 19.10
C GLY A 462 -14.21 17.27 19.38
N PRO A 463 -13.91 16.74 20.58
CA PRO A 463 -12.56 16.34 20.93
C PRO A 463 -11.95 15.36 19.92
N ARG A 464 -10.63 15.47 19.69
CA ARG A 464 -9.90 14.50 18.87
C ARG A 464 -9.82 13.17 19.61
N MET A 465 -10.26 12.11 18.94
CA MET A 465 -10.41 10.77 19.51
C MET A 465 -9.49 9.76 18.82
N GLN A 466 -9.10 8.74 19.58
CA GLN A 466 -8.31 7.59 19.14
C GLN A 466 -9.09 6.30 19.38
N LEU A 467 -9.22 5.46 18.35
CA LEU A 467 -9.77 4.11 18.49
C LEU A 467 -8.80 3.20 19.25
N ILE A 468 -9.30 2.58 20.32
CA ILE A 468 -8.58 1.65 21.19
C ILE A 468 -9.18 0.24 21.01
N PRO A 469 -8.37 -0.75 20.57
CA PRO A 469 -8.87 -2.08 20.27
C PRO A 469 -9.18 -2.87 21.54
N ALA A 470 -10.15 -3.78 21.45
CA ALA A 470 -10.36 -4.81 22.46
C ALA A 470 -9.09 -5.65 22.66
N GLY A 471 -8.89 -6.16 23.87
CA GLY A 471 -7.67 -6.88 24.23
C GLY A 471 -7.63 -7.24 25.69
N GLU A 472 -6.46 -7.66 26.16
CA GLU A 472 -6.23 -8.02 27.56
C GLU A 472 -4.88 -7.49 28.04
N PHE A 473 -4.78 -7.20 29.33
CA PHE A 473 -3.56 -6.75 29.95
C PHE A 473 -3.50 -7.09 31.43
N LEU A 474 -2.32 -6.92 32.03
CA LEU A 474 -2.12 -7.02 33.47
C LEU A 474 -2.25 -5.63 34.10
N MET A 475 -3.32 -5.42 34.86
CA MET A 475 -3.59 -4.19 35.59
C MET A 475 -2.91 -4.22 36.97
N GLY A 476 -2.35 -3.09 37.36
CA GLY A 476 -1.61 -2.91 38.61
C GLY A 476 -0.11 -3.21 38.48
N SER A 477 0.58 -3.21 39.62
CA SER A 477 2.04 -3.30 39.67
C SER A 477 2.55 -4.72 39.87
N ARG A 478 3.73 -5.01 39.29
CA ARG A 478 4.48 -6.23 39.59
C ARG A 478 4.82 -6.30 41.09
N ALA A 479 4.86 -7.50 41.66
CA ALA A 479 5.11 -7.70 43.09
C ALA A 479 6.41 -6.99 43.55
N GLY A 480 6.30 -6.16 44.60
CA GLY A 480 7.42 -5.41 45.19
C GLY A 480 7.91 -4.19 44.40
N LYS A 481 7.18 -3.75 43.37
CA LYS A 481 7.54 -2.63 42.47
C LYS A 481 6.60 -1.42 42.53
N GLY A 482 5.56 -1.44 43.36
CA GLY A 482 4.53 -0.39 43.44
C GLY A 482 3.99 -0.15 44.84
N TYR A 483 3.02 0.75 44.96
CA TYR A 483 2.32 1.04 46.22
C TYR A 483 1.26 -0.03 46.56
N LYS A 484 0.81 -0.06 47.82
CA LYS A 484 -0.11 -1.10 48.33
C LYS A 484 -1.46 -1.14 47.59
N ASP A 485 -1.92 0.01 47.14
CA ASP A 485 -3.14 0.23 46.36
C ASP A 485 -3.04 -0.19 44.89
N GLU A 486 -1.83 -0.49 44.41
CA GLU A 486 -1.57 -1.00 43.06
C GLU A 486 -1.60 -2.54 42.99
N TYR A 487 -1.97 -3.21 44.09
CA TYR A 487 -1.98 -4.67 44.23
C TYR A 487 -3.37 -5.23 44.55
N PRO A 488 -3.64 -6.52 44.24
CA PRO A 488 -2.81 -7.41 43.45
C PRO A 488 -2.82 -7.06 41.96
N GLN A 489 -1.74 -7.43 41.26
CA GLN A 489 -1.76 -7.43 39.81
C GLN A 489 -2.75 -8.49 39.33
N HIS A 490 -3.63 -8.14 38.39
CA HIS A 490 -4.67 -9.03 37.91
C HIS A 490 -4.91 -8.83 36.41
N ARG A 491 -5.47 -9.86 35.76
CA ARG A 491 -5.79 -9.81 34.33
C ARG A 491 -7.12 -9.12 34.13
N VAL A 492 -7.15 -8.14 33.23
CA VAL A 492 -8.35 -7.43 32.79
C VAL A 492 -8.52 -7.63 31.30
N ARG A 493 -9.74 -7.92 30.87
CA ARG A 493 -10.11 -8.08 29.46
C ARG A 493 -11.04 -6.96 29.02
N ILE A 494 -10.59 -6.14 28.08
CA ILE A 494 -11.40 -5.17 27.37
C ILE A 494 -12.15 -5.92 26.28
N THR A 495 -13.47 -6.10 26.43
CA THR A 495 -14.27 -6.92 25.51
C THR A 495 -14.74 -6.18 24.27
N THR A 496 -15.07 -4.90 24.40
CA THR A 496 -15.44 -4.04 23.28
C THR A 496 -14.38 -2.99 22.98
N PRO A 497 -14.11 -2.69 21.69
CA PRO A 497 -13.32 -1.52 21.35
C PRO A 497 -14.02 -0.25 21.85
N PHE A 498 -13.26 0.77 22.16
CA PHE A 498 -13.77 2.08 22.55
C PHE A 498 -12.88 3.16 21.98
N ALA A 499 -13.33 4.41 21.97
CA ALA A 499 -12.46 5.53 21.67
C ALA A 499 -12.13 6.34 22.91
N LEU A 500 -10.91 6.86 22.96
CA LEU A 500 -10.43 7.71 24.04
C LEU A 500 -9.92 9.02 23.47
N GLY A 501 -10.15 10.12 24.19
CA GLY A 501 -9.58 11.42 23.86
C GLY A 501 -8.07 11.32 23.70
N THR A 502 -7.57 11.76 22.54
CA THR A 502 -6.15 11.79 22.18
C THR A 502 -5.35 12.59 23.21
N TRP A 503 -5.99 13.63 23.76
CA TRP A 503 -5.49 14.49 24.84
C TRP A 503 -6.51 14.55 25.99
N ALA A 504 -6.08 15.12 27.11
CA ALA A 504 -7.02 15.68 28.09
C ALA A 504 -7.82 16.82 27.46
N VAL A 505 -9.07 17.01 27.91
CA VAL A 505 -9.95 18.08 27.44
C VAL A 505 -9.26 19.41 27.67
N THR A 506 -9.19 20.22 26.62
CA THR A 506 -8.51 21.52 26.62
C THR A 506 -9.41 22.61 27.19
N PHE A 507 -8.81 23.73 27.60
CA PHE A 507 -9.57 24.92 27.94
C PHE A 507 -10.43 25.43 26.79
N THR A 508 -10.00 25.29 25.53
CA THR A 508 -10.77 25.68 24.35
C THR A 508 -12.03 24.85 24.21
N GLU A 509 -11.92 23.53 24.33
CA GLU A 509 -13.07 22.62 24.26
C GLU A 509 -14.03 22.83 25.44
N TYR A 510 -13.50 23.05 26.64
CA TYR A 510 -14.32 23.29 27.83
C TYR A 510 -14.98 24.69 27.83
N ASP A 511 -14.32 25.69 27.26
CA ASP A 511 -14.91 27.02 27.09
C ASP A 511 -16.11 27.00 26.18
N HIS A 512 -16.06 26.19 25.12
CA HIS A 512 -17.19 26.00 24.23
C HIS A 512 -18.40 25.42 24.99
N PHE A 513 -18.17 24.42 25.84
CA PHE A 513 -19.19 23.90 26.75
C PHE A 513 -19.75 24.99 27.69
N CYS A 514 -18.90 25.80 28.30
CA CYS A 514 -19.32 26.90 29.16
C CYS A 514 -20.20 27.92 28.42
N GLU A 515 -19.83 28.28 27.19
CA GLU A 515 -20.57 29.22 26.36
C GLU A 515 -21.93 28.65 25.94
N ALA A 516 -21.97 27.38 25.53
CA ALA A 516 -23.20 26.70 25.12
C ALA A 516 -24.20 26.52 26.28
N THR A 517 -23.71 26.34 27.51
CA THR A 517 -24.55 26.06 28.69
C THR A 517 -24.79 27.27 29.60
N GLY A 518 -24.09 28.39 29.36
CA GLY A 518 -24.11 29.56 30.24
C GLY A 518 -23.36 29.38 31.56
N ARG A 519 -22.48 28.37 31.65
CA ARG A 519 -21.68 28.06 32.84
C ARG A 519 -20.47 29.00 32.96
N GLY A 520 -20.07 29.31 34.20
CA GLY A 520 -18.84 30.06 34.45
C GLY A 520 -17.58 29.28 34.04
N LYS A 521 -16.63 29.98 33.41
CA LYS A 521 -15.34 29.39 32.98
C LYS A 521 -14.40 29.20 34.18
N PRO A 522 -13.70 28.05 34.27
CA PRO A 522 -12.71 27.81 35.32
C PRO A 522 -11.46 28.67 35.13
N ALA A 523 -10.79 29.00 36.25
CA ALA A 523 -9.56 29.77 36.26
C ALA A 523 -8.40 28.99 35.61
N ASP A 524 -7.57 29.68 34.84
CA ASP A 524 -6.38 29.14 34.15
C ASP A 524 -5.07 29.40 34.90
N GLU A 525 -5.17 29.82 36.18
CA GLU A 525 -4.04 30.22 37.03
C GLU A 525 -3.17 31.36 36.44
N GLY A 526 -3.68 32.09 35.43
CA GLY A 526 -2.90 33.10 34.71
C GLY A 526 -1.83 32.53 33.79
N TRP A 527 -1.86 31.22 33.49
CA TRP A 527 -0.87 30.54 32.64
C TRP A 527 -1.18 30.62 31.14
N GLY A 528 -2.35 31.17 30.80
CA GLY A 528 -2.93 31.17 29.46
C GLY A 528 -3.73 29.88 29.20
N ARG A 529 -4.62 29.94 28.21
CA ARG A 529 -5.56 28.84 27.88
C ARG A 529 -5.16 28.04 26.64
N GLU A 530 -4.44 28.66 25.71
CA GLU A 530 -4.18 28.13 24.36
C GLU A 530 -3.52 26.75 24.39
N GLY A 531 -4.27 25.74 23.92
CA GLY A 531 -3.82 24.36 23.81
C GLY A 531 -3.55 23.64 25.13
N ARG A 532 -3.93 24.18 26.29
CA ARG A 532 -3.65 23.57 27.60
C ARG A 532 -4.83 22.75 28.11
N PRO A 533 -4.58 21.69 28.91
CA PRO A 533 -5.65 20.93 29.54
C PRO A 533 -6.44 21.82 30.50
N VAL A 534 -7.76 21.63 30.53
CA VAL A 534 -8.60 22.26 31.54
C VAL A 534 -8.23 21.74 32.93
N ILE A 535 -8.11 22.67 33.86
CA ILE A 535 -7.83 22.43 35.29
C ILE A 535 -8.84 23.20 36.12
N ASN A 536 -8.82 23.02 37.45
CA ASN A 536 -9.82 23.60 38.34
C ASN A 536 -11.26 23.15 37.97
N VAL A 537 -11.39 21.88 37.61
CA VAL A 537 -12.67 21.21 37.36
C VAL A 537 -12.83 20.02 38.31
N SER A 538 -14.01 19.90 38.90
CA SER A 538 -14.38 18.77 39.74
C SER A 538 -14.78 17.55 38.91
N TRP A 539 -14.91 16.40 39.56
CA TRP A 539 -15.40 15.18 38.89
C TRP A 539 -16.83 15.37 38.36
N ARG A 540 -17.68 16.12 39.08
CA ARG A 540 -19.05 16.45 38.64
C ARG A 540 -19.04 17.34 37.39
N ASP A 541 -18.13 18.31 37.34
CA ASP A 541 -18.00 19.20 36.18
C ASP A 541 -17.60 18.42 34.92
N ALA A 542 -16.71 17.43 35.09
CA ALA A 542 -16.33 16.53 34.01
C ALA A 542 -17.50 15.66 33.52
N LEU A 543 -18.38 15.20 34.42
CA LEU A 543 -19.61 14.49 34.03
C LEU A 543 -20.58 15.38 33.26
N ASP A 544 -20.79 16.62 33.71
CA ASP A 544 -21.67 17.57 33.02
C ASP A 544 -21.17 17.84 31.60
N TYR A 545 -19.85 17.98 31.42
CA TYR A 545 -19.22 18.10 30.11
C TYR A 545 -19.48 16.87 29.23
N CYS A 546 -19.31 15.65 29.78
CA CYS A 546 -19.57 14.41 29.04
C CYS A 546 -21.04 14.29 28.61
N ALA A 547 -21.97 14.69 29.49
CA ALA A 547 -23.41 14.67 29.20
C ALA A 547 -23.75 15.65 28.06
N TRP A 548 -23.24 16.88 28.14
CA TRP A 548 -23.40 17.86 27.06
C TRP A 548 -22.80 17.39 25.74
N LEU A 549 -21.57 16.86 25.76
CA LEU A 549 -20.90 16.38 24.55
C LEU A 549 -21.68 15.22 23.91
N SER A 550 -22.29 14.36 24.72
CA SER A 550 -23.16 13.29 24.24
C SER A 550 -24.41 13.83 23.53
N GLU A 551 -25.03 14.88 24.10
CA GLU A 551 -26.20 15.51 23.51
C GLU A 551 -25.86 16.26 22.21
N GLU A 552 -24.69 16.88 22.12
CA GLU A 552 -24.25 17.63 20.95
C GLU A 552 -23.86 16.75 19.77
N THR A 553 -23.24 15.61 20.04
CA THR A 553 -22.78 14.68 19.00
C THR A 553 -23.84 13.64 18.63
N GLY A 554 -24.76 13.33 19.56
CA GLY A 554 -25.67 12.18 19.45
C GLY A 554 -25.00 10.84 19.82
N GLU A 555 -23.75 10.89 20.28
CA GLU A 555 -22.93 9.72 20.62
C GLU A 555 -22.76 9.60 22.13
N ARG A 556 -22.35 8.43 22.64
CA ARG A 556 -22.24 8.23 24.09
C ARG A 556 -20.83 8.55 24.61
N TYR A 557 -20.70 9.73 25.23
CA TYR A 557 -19.48 10.19 25.90
C TYR A 557 -19.56 10.05 27.43
N ARG A 558 -18.44 9.65 28.05
CA ARG A 558 -18.30 9.49 29.51
C ARG A 558 -16.85 9.58 29.96
N LEU A 559 -16.62 9.57 31.28
CA LEU A 559 -15.28 9.35 31.83
C LEU A 559 -14.83 7.89 31.58
N PRO A 560 -13.53 7.64 31.34
CA PRO A 560 -12.97 6.29 31.28
C PRO A 560 -13.13 5.57 32.61
N SER A 561 -13.30 4.25 32.55
CA SER A 561 -13.03 3.41 33.72
C SER A 561 -11.53 3.33 33.99
N GLU A 562 -11.18 2.96 35.20
CA GLU A 562 -9.78 2.77 35.60
C GLU A 562 -9.09 1.68 34.80
N ALA A 563 -9.80 0.59 34.50
CA ALA A 563 -9.35 -0.45 33.61
C ALA A 563 -9.05 0.07 32.20
N GLN A 564 -9.98 0.82 31.61
CA GLN A 564 -9.82 1.41 30.27
C GLN A 564 -8.62 2.36 30.21
N TRP A 565 -8.47 3.21 31.23
CA TRP A 565 -7.38 4.19 31.28
C TRP A 565 -6.01 3.52 31.41
N GLU A 566 -5.87 2.52 32.30
CA GLU A 566 -4.58 1.83 32.46
C GLU A 566 -4.22 0.98 31.23
N TYR A 567 -5.20 0.34 30.60
CA TYR A 567 -5.01 -0.35 29.33
C TYR A 567 -4.47 0.62 28.25
N ALA A 568 -5.09 1.80 28.18
CA ALA A 568 -4.76 2.82 27.19
C ALA A 568 -3.36 3.42 27.39
N ILE A 569 -2.92 3.73 28.62
CA ILE A 569 -1.55 4.23 28.84
C ILE A 569 -0.52 3.16 28.50
N ARG A 570 -0.77 1.89 28.85
CA ARG A 570 0.16 0.79 28.62
C ARG A 570 0.35 0.50 27.14
N ALA A 571 -0.69 0.62 26.33
CA ALA A 571 -0.65 0.45 24.87
C ALA A 571 0.15 -0.80 24.43
N GLY A 572 -0.08 -1.93 25.11
CA GLY A 572 0.57 -3.22 24.87
C GLY A 572 1.85 -3.49 25.67
N THR A 573 2.32 -2.54 26.48
CA THR A 573 3.51 -2.72 27.35
C THR A 573 3.15 -3.17 28.76
N GLU A 574 4.08 -3.88 29.41
CA GLU A 574 3.97 -4.27 30.83
C GLU A 574 4.92 -3.49 31.75
N THR A 575 5.56 -2.46 31.21
CA THR A 575 6.66 -1.73 31.85
C THR A 575 6.14 -0.65 32.81
N ASN A 576 7.05 -0.04 33.57
CA ASN A 576 6.74 1.06 34.48
C ASN A 576 6.15 2.27 33.75
N TYR A 577 6.74 2.65 32.62
CA TYR A 577 6.25 3.69 31.72
C TYR A 577 5.90 3.07 30.38
N TRP A 578 5.07 3.74 29.58
CA TRP A 578 4.71 3.25 28.25
C TRP A 578 5.91 3.19 27.29
N TRP A 579 6.97 3.96 27.57
CA TRP A 579 8.23 3.96 26.79
C TRP A 579 9.31 3.00 27.33
N GLY A 580 9.02 2.24 28.39
CA GLY A 580 9.95 1.29 29.00
C GLY A 580 10.02 1.36 30.53
N ASP A 581 10.91 0.57 31.13
CA ASP A 581 11.06 0.52 32.60
C ASP A 581 11.92 1.65 33.18
N GLU A 582 12.79 2.23 32.35
CA GLU A 582 13.71 3.29 32.74
C GLU A 582 13.12 4.68 32.46
N PHE A 583 13.41 5.60 33.37
CA PHE A 583 13.08 7.01 33.20
C PHE A 583 13.83 7.59 32.00
N ARG A 584 13.14 8.44 31.23
CA ARG A 584 13.71 9.21 30.12
C ARG A 584 13.25 10.66 30.23
N GLY A 585 14.22 11.58 30.23
CA GLY A 585 13.95 13.02 30.25
C GLY A 585 13.16 13.48 29.03
N ASN A 586 12.38 14.54 29.20
CA ASN A 586 11.55 15.21 28.19
C ASN A 586 10.53 14.28 27.48
N MET A 587 10.07 13.24 28.17
CA MET A 587 8.97 12.37 27.71
C MET A 587 7.60 12.74 28.28
N ALA A 588 7.56 13.63 29.27
CA ALA A 588 6.37 14.06 30.00
C ALA A 588 6.60 15.41 30.70
N ASN A 589 5.54 16.02 31.21
CA ASN A 589 5.63 17.20 32.08
C ASN A 589 5.41 16.80 33.55
N CYS A 590 6.46 16.86 34.38
CA CYS A 590 6.46 16.48 35.79
C CYS A 590 7.70 17.06 36.49
N VAL A 591 7.75 17.01 37.83
CA VAL A 591 8.93 17.43 38.61
C VAL A 591 10.14 16.56 38.28
N GLY A 592 11.17 17.17 37.72
CA GLY A 592 12.40 16.49 37.31
C GLY A 592 12.27 15.72 35.99
N CYS A 593 11.22 15.98 35.19
CA CYS A 593 11.07 15.43 33.85
C CYS A 593 11.90 16.17 32.79
N GLU A 594 12.62 17.24 33.15
CA GLU A 594 13.48 18.03 32.22
C GLU A 594 12.70 18.77 31.12
N SER A 595 11.39 18.92 31.29
CA SER A 595 10.55 19.75 30.43
C SER A 595 10.72 21.23 30.76
N GLN A 596 10.50 22.12 29.78
CA GLN A 596 10.53 23.57 30.06
C GLN A 596 9.44 24.06 31.02
N TRP A 597 8.35 23.30 31.15
CA TRP A 597 7.19 23.58 32.03
C TRP A 597 7.24 22.85 33.38
N ASP A 598 8.21 21.97 33.56
CA ASP A 598 8.49 21.20 34.79
C ASP A 598 8.47 22.11 36.02
N ASP A 599 7.67 21.72 37.04
CA ASP A 599 7.47 22.42 38.31
C ASP A 599 7.03 23.90 38.19
N LYS A 600 6.44 24.29 37.06
CA LYS A 600 6.01 25.68 36.80
C LYS A 600 4.54 25.78 36.44
N LYS A 601 4.09 24.96 35.49
CA LYS A 601 2.73 24.97 34.96
C LYS A 601 2.48 23.73 34.11
N THR A 602 1.25 23.57 33.63
CA THR A 602 0.92 22.59 32.59
C THR A 602 1.79 22.79 31.34
N ALA A 603 1.74 21.86 30.39
CA ALA A 603 2.23 22.02 29.03
C ALA A 603 1.03 22.06 28.07
N PRO A 604 1.13 22.70 26.89
CA PRO A 604 0.16 22.47 25.82
C PRO A 604 0.03 20.97 25.53
N VAL A 605 -1.18 20.49 25.29
CA VAL A 605 -1.43 19.08 24.97
C VAL A 605 -0.70 18.69 23.68
N GLY A 606 -0.26 17.43 23.61
CA GLY A 606 0.49 16.92 22.47
C GLY A 606 1.94 17.40 22.40
N SER A 607 2.48 18.01 23.47
CA SER A 607 3.88 18.49 23.49
C SER A 607 4.92 17.36 23.55
N PHE A 608 4.52 16.15 23.94
CA PHE A 608 5.39 14.99 24.08
C PHE A 608 5.02 13.88 23.09
N ALA A 609 5.88 12.88 22.94
CA ALA A 609 5.61 11.76 22.04
C ALA A 609 4.35 10.98 22.49
N PRO A 610 3.51 10.51 21.54
CA PRO A 610 2.39 9.63 21.88
C PRO A 610 2.87 8.21 22.17
N ASN A 611 2.05 7.45 22.90
CA ASN A 611 2.27 6.01 23.07
C ASN A 611 1.89 5.20 21.81
N SER A 612 2.07 3.88 21.85
CA SER A 612 1.80 2.98 20.72
C SER A 612 0.33 2.87 20.30
N PHE A 613 -0.60 3.51 21.00
CA PHE A 613 -1.98 3.68 20.55
C PHE A 613 -2.24 5.06 19.93
N GLY A 614 -1.31 6.02 19.99
CA GLY A 614 -1.52 7.38 19.50
C GLY A 614 -2.02 8.35 20.57
N LEU A 615 -1.97 7.97 21.85
CA LEU A 615 -2.43 8.80 22.96
C LEU A 615 -1.27 9.62 23.53
N PHE A 616 -1.56 10.89 23.81
CA PHE A 616 -0.59 11.85 24.29
C PHE A 616 -0.85 12.18 25.77
N ASP A 617 0.21 12.65 26.43
CA ASP A 617 0.17 13.16 27.81
C ASP A 617 -0.44 12.18 28.83
N MET A 618 -0.42 10.87 28.54
CA MET A 618 -0.98 9.85 29.44
C MET A 618 -0.22 9.79 30.77
N GLY A 619 1.06 10.20 30.78
CA GLY A 619 1.86 10.39 31.99
C GLY A 619 2.28 11.84 32.14
N GLY A 620 1.94 12.46 33.25
CA GLY A 620 2.27 13.84 33.60
C GLY A 620 1.25 14.85 33.08
N ASN A 621 1.66 16.11 33.00
CA ASN A 621 0.82 17.26 32.69
C ASN A 621 -0.29 17.51 33.74
N VAL A 622 -1.37 16.72 33.75
CA VAL A 622 -2.43 16.78 34.75
C VAL A 622 -2.85 15.38 35.17
N CYS A 623 -3.22 15.21 36.45
CA CYS A 623 -3.91 13.99 36.85
C CYS A 623 -5.31 13.98 36.21
N GLU A 624 -5.84 12.82 35.89
CA GLU A 624 -7.10 12.72 35.14
C GLU A 624 -8.19 12.02 35.94
N TRP A 625 -9.36 12.65 36.01
CA TRP A 625 -10.57 12.06 36.60
C TRP A 625 -11.05 10.82 35.86
N LEU A 626 -11.39 9.78 36.63
CA LEU A 626 -11.97 8.54 36.14
C LEU A 626 -13.35 8.28 36.76
N ALA A 627 -14.12 7.37 36.16
CA ALA A 627 -15.46 7.05 36.64
C ALA A 627 -15.48 6.32 38.01
N ASP A 628 -14.44 5.54 38.30
CA ASP A 628 -14.39 4.59 39.41
C ASP A 628 -14.40 5.23 40.80
N CYS A 629 -15.02 4.52 41.74
CA CYS A 629 -14.90 4.81 43.16
C CYS A 629 -13.52 4.37 43.65
N TRP A 630 -12.94 5.15 44.57
CA TRP A 630 -11.66 4.79 45.17
C TRP A 630 -11.77 3.53 46.05
N HIS A 631 -10.85 2.60 45.81
CA HIS A 631 -10.61 1.40 46.60
C HIS A 631 -9.12 1.31 46.95
N SER A 632 -8.81 0.92 48.18
CA SER A 632 -7.43 0.92 48.71
C SER A 632 -6.52 -0.18 48.17
N ASN A 633 -7.02 -1.05 47.29
CA ASN A 633 -6.33 -2.16 46.61
C ASN A 633 -7.23 -2.69 45.47
N TYR A 634 -6.78 -3.74 44.77
CA TYR A 634 -7.52 -4.43 43.70
C TYR A 634 -8.17 -5.76 44.12
N GLN A 635 -8.32 -6.04 45.43
CA GLN A 635 -9.02 -7.24 45.87
C GLN A 635 -10.52 -7.09 45.52
N GLY A 636 -11.01 -7.98 44.66
CA GLY A 636 -12.40 -7.92 44.17
C GLY A 636 -12.63 -6.89 43.06
N ALA A 637 -11.56 -6.36 42.45
CA ALA A 637 -11.68 -5.49 41.29
C ALA A 637 -12.36 -6.21 40.10
N PRO A 638 -13.12 -5.49 39.25
CA PRO A 638 -13.62 -6.04 38.00
C PRO A 638 -12.49 -6.61 37.14
N VAL A 639 -12.77 -7.70 36.42
CA VAL A 639 -11.84 -8.35 35.48
C VAL A 639 -12.08 -7.92 34.03
N ASP A 640 -12.91 -6.89 33.84
CA ASP A 640 -13.34 -6.33 32.57
C ASP A 640 -13.32 -4.79 32.61
N GLU A 641 -13.76 -4.14 31.53
CA GLU A 641 -13.73 -2.69 31.35
C GLU A 641 -14.74 -1.90 32.20
N ARG A 642 -15.55 -2.56 33.05
CA ARG A 642 -16.60 -1.89 33.83
C ARG A 642 -16.03 -0.98 34.93
N VAL A 643 -16.81 0.04 35.28
CA VAL A 643 -16.53 0.95 36.38
C VAL A 643 -16.64 0.19 37.72
N TRP A 644 -15.64 0.34 38.58
CA TRP A 644 -15.65 -0.22 39.93
C TRP A 644 -16.42 0.68 40.90
N GLU A 645 -17.70 0.38 41.06
CA GLU A 645 -18.59 1.05 42.00
C GLU A 645 -18.49 0.48 43.42
N ARG A 646 -18.96 1.26 44.41
CA ARG A 646 -19.21 0.76 45.77
C ARG A 646 -20.66 0.27 45.89
N GLU A 647 -20.89 -0.73 46.73
CA GLU A 647 -22.23 -1.28 46.99
C GLU A 647 -23.23 -0.21 47.44
N ASN A 648 -22.77 0.79 48.21
CA ASN A 648 -23.55 1.96 48.60
C ASN A 648 -23.05 3.20 47.86
N PRO A 649 -23.84 3.80 46.93
CA PRO A 649 -23.42 4.95 46.14
C PRO A 649 -22.98 6.18 46.96
N GLY A 650 -23.55 6.35 48.16
CA GLY A 650 -23.20 7.44 49.08
C GLY A 650 -21.77 7.36 49.64
N ASP A 651 -21.13 6.19 49.57
CA ASP A 651 -19.75 5.99 50.03
C ASP A 651 -18.71 6.33 48.95
N CYS A 652 -19.16 6.66 47.74
CA CYS A 652 -18.31 7.00 46.60
C CYS A 652 -17.98 8.50 46.51
N VAL A 653 -17.56 9.06 47.65
CA VAL A 653 -17.09 10.46 47.73
C VAL A 653 -15.71 10.61 47.10
N TRP A 654 -14.87 9.60 47.25
CA TRP A 654 -13.51 9.59 46.71
C TRP A 654 -13.50 8.92 45.34
N ARG A 655 -13.00 9.63 44.33
CA ARG A 655 -12.91 9.17 42.94
C ARG A 655 -11.45 8.94 42.57
N VAL A 656 -11.23 7.96 41.71
CA VAL A 656 -9.88 7.64 41.22
C VAL A 656 -9.40 8.75 40.28
N THR A 657 -8.12 9.12 40.41
CA THR A 657 -7.38 9.86 39.38
C THR A 657 -6.09 9.14 39.00
N ARG A 658 -5.63 9.33 37.77
CA ARG A 658 -4.43 8.65 37.22
C ARG A 658 -3.51 9.62 36.47
N GLY A 659 -2.32 9.15 36.08
CA GLY A 659 -1.40 9.85 35.18
C GLY A 659 -0.31 10.69 35.85
N GLY A 660 -0.51 11.13 37.09
CA GLY A 660 0.40 12.10 37.72
C GLY A 660 0.24 13.49 37.08
N SER A 661 1.03 14.48 37.50
CA SER A 661 0.87 15.85 37.02
C SER A 661 2.20 16.60 36.95
N TRP A 662 2.17 17.82 36.41
CA TRP A 662 3.32 18.71 36.27
C TRP A 662 4.07 18.99 37.58
N ILE A 663 3.40 18.88 38.73
CA ILE A 663 3.95 19.10 40.08
C ILE A 663 4.30 17.78 40.81
N GLY A 664 4.09 16.63 40.18
CA GLY A 664 4.46 15.31 40.74
C GLY A 664 5.81 14.83 40.22
N SER A 665 6.56 14.08 41.03
CA SER A 665 7.80 13.43 40.57
C SER A 665 7.55 12.35 39.50
N ALA A 666 8.59 12.00 38.73
CA ALA A 666 8.55 10.93 37.73
C ALA A 666 8.04 9.57 38.25
N TRP A 667 8.15 9.29 39.55
CA TRP A 667 7.64 8.05 40.16
C TRP A 667 6.12 7.92 40.08
N TYR A 668 5.41 9.05 40.05
CA TYR A 668 3.95 9.14 39.99
C TYR A 668 3.39 9.00 38.56
N LEU A 669 4.25 8.96 37.55
CA LEU A 669 3.84 8.81 36.15
C LEU A 669 3.79 7.34 35.70
N ARG A 670 4.16 6.39 36.58
CA ARG A 670 4.12 4.97 36.21
C ARG A 670 2.70 4.56 35.84
N SER A 671 2.54 3.69 34.86
CA SER A 671 1.23 3.26 34.36
C SER A 671 0.29 2.72 35.44
N ALA A 672 0.83 2.07 36.48
CA ALA A 672 0.07 1.52 37.59
C ALA A 672 -0.21 2.52 38.73
N SER A 673 0.39 3.72 38.74
CA SER A 673 0.23 4.67 39.85
C SER A 673 -1.21 5.14 39.94
N ARG A 674 -1.77 5.15 41.16
CA ARG A 674 -3.15 5.56 41.43
C ARG A 674 -3.18 6.73 42.42
N PHE A 675 -4.19 7.58 42.27
CA PHE A 675 -4.46 8.71 43.16
C PHE A 675 -5.96 8.80 43.40
N TRP A 676 -6.34 9.65 44.35
CA TRP A 676 -7.73 9.93 44.65
C TRP A 676 -7.93 11.37 45.09
N PHE A 677 -9.10 11.89 44.78
CA PHE A 677 -9.59 13.17 45.26
C PHE A 677 -11.09 13.09 45.51
N SER A 678 -11.62 14.00 46.33
CA SER A 678 -13.06 14.07 46.58
C SER A 678 -13.75 14.55 45.30
N SER A 679 -14.91 13.99 44.97
CA SER A 679 -15.66 14.30 43.74
C SER A 679 -15.98 15.78 43.55
N ASP A 680 -15.96 16.54 44.64
CA ASP A 680 -16.40 17.94 44.70
C ASP A 680 -15.22 18.93 44.69
N VAL A 681 -13.98 18.41 44.72
CA VAL A 681 -12.78 19.23 44.72
C VAL A 681 -12.37 19.53 43.28
N ALA A 682 -12.21 20.81 42.97
CA ALA A 682 -11.55 21.30 41.77
C ALA A 682 -10.10 21.68 42.12
N ASN A 683 -9.13 21.19 41.35
CA ASN A 683 -7.71 21.40 41.65
C ASN A 683 -6.92 21.79 40.39
N PHE A 684 -5.86 22.59 40.55
CA PHE A 684 -5.10 23.17 39.44
C PHE A 684 -4.17 22.17 38.74
N ASN A 685 -4.06 20.96 39.27
CA ASN A 685 -3.25 19.87 38.71
C ASN A 685 -4.10 18.65 38.30
N VAL A 686 -5.43 18.79 38.29
CA VAL A 686 -6.37 17.74 37.90
C VAL A 686 -7.26 18.23 36.75
N GLY A 687 -7.30 17.45 35.68
CA GLY A 687 -8.19 17.59 34.53
C GLY A 687 -8.90 16.28 34.23
N PHE A 688 -9.28 16.04 32.97
CA PHE A 688 -9.90 14.79 32.55
C PHE A 688 -9.79 14.59 31.04
N ARG A 689 -9.97 13.35 30.59
CA ARG A 689 -10.22 12.99 29.19
C ARG A 689 -11.49 12.17 29.07
N VAL A 690 -12.03 12.08 27.86
CA VAL A 690 -13.33 11.43 27.61
C VAL A 690 -13.17 10.11 26.87
N VAL A 691 -14.08 9.18 27.13
CA VAL A 691 -14.32 7.97 26.35
C VAL A 691 -15.58 8.16 25.52
N ARG A 692 -15.56 7.68 24.27
CA ARG A 692 -16.72 7.51 23.40
C ARG A 692 -16.92 6.01 23.14
N GLU A 693 -18.14 5.53 23.31
CA GLU A 693 -18.51 4.16 22.95
C GLU A 693 -18.61 4.04 21.42
N ILE A 694 -18.28 2.86 20.88
CA ILE A 694 -18.21 2.57 19.43
C ILE A 694 -19.33 1.63 19.03
#